data_AF-A0A239R0W4-F1
#
_entry.id   AF-A0A239R0W4-F1
#
_cell.length_a   1.000
_cell.length_b   1.000
_cell.length_c   1.000
_cell.angle_alpha   90.00
_cell.angle_beta   90.00
_cell.angle_gamma   90.00
#
_symmetry.space_group_name_H-M   'P 1'
#
loop_
_entity.id
_entity.type
_entity.pdbx_description
1 polymer ?
#
loop_
_entity_poly.entity_id
_entity_poly.type
_entity_poly.pdbx_seq_one_letter_code
_entity_poly.pdbx_strand_id
1 'polypeptide(L)'
;MKEVDIEVQNNEDGLGYGFENPDAEPLKYRTRAERKAREEKNRKEANIVYENYKEYETEDDIADAYHSQRTLEDKFNYVQTLITRNSLIMTSGNYLTEKERINLGMYPKIFTGDMSVNQQDSPLSQEQINNQSIAENVLLSDIKHQFFMKDKKKHITLDGCREFMEFLGRVTVKPCVNLGLYYDEIKSKLSKEGGSEKTLDYKTKYIMNNGLVKESTFANHTYLNTYDIESKFNTTVKALGTKEFTSGISVNNFLGQDISDHKNDTLNDYMDHLKITDPEVRNEFTSFLGCDGTDSVQGALDKLGQPEFLKQFKGNKTNFFCDRIKKAWSAQGEKQVLKSLTRKEAVAWKRGKDTLDVRYDYKYKKWLQNIGDPLSEKMYRKSFADTFNSMNKTVKAKKSLGIRFGEPKNNITFEEINRLTDVPEEEIVIPDPRKVETAKKYNTYLSEHTGENKISDVNEKNRVMLSKAMAALMLKDGAGNKAYSVSTIHSVAEKIDRTLDLENVQPERIRAALVSPDKVNEFVKERTVELYNTKTNADEAGFCEEMSILSSAMMKSWGRSDDYKTMYKYVKNISQLESYFIKTPEGKSEYLDNIVSLLQATEKYMKGKKSVRSSEDGKERFDNALDVLGVMYKYIPGVRGRIDEIVARVNHVRGAEDVNHKDHVDITKYNSRRASEKAIERYKKESGVSEKDMQNIRIKKI
;
A
#
# COMPACT_ATOMS: atom_id res chain seq x y z
N MET A 1 21.57 -53.80 30.37
CA MET A 1 20.41 -53.24 29.62
C MET A 1 19.49 -52.52 30.58
N LYS A 2 19.58 -51.20 30.59
CA LYS A 2 18.53 -50.24 30.95
C LYS A 2 18.85 -49.02 30.10
N GLU A 3 18.03 -48.78 29.09
CA GLU A 3 18.16 -47.64 28.17
C GLU A 3 17.91 -46.34 28.91
N VAL A 4 18.77 -45.36 28.64
CA VAL A 4 18.69 -43.99 29.14
C VAL A 4 18.20 -43.16 27.97
N ASP A 5 16.96 -42.69 28.04
CA ASP A 5 16.42 -41.71 27.10
C ASP A 5 17.01 -40.33 27.42
N ILE A 6 17.68 -39.75 26.43
CA ILE A 6 18.25 -38.41 26.46
C ILE A 6 17.20 -37.46 25.89
N GLU A 7 16.63 -36.61 26.74
CA GLU A 7 15.85 -35.44 26.32
C GLU A 7 16.76 -34.42 25.63
N VAL A 8 16.54 -34.22 24.33
CA VAL A 8 17.15 -33.12 23.57
C VAL A 8 16.24 -31.90 23.72
N GLN A 9 16.69 -30.90 24.50
CA GLN A 9 16.10 -29.57 24.51
C GLN A 9 16.46 -28.84 23.21
N ASN A 10 15.47 -28.68 22.32
CA ASN A 10 15.55 -27.74 21.21
C ASN A 10 15.30 -26.32 21.73
N ASN A 11 16.35 -25.53 21.84
CA ASN A 11 16.26 -24.08 22.01
C ASN A 11 15.90 -23.44 20.65
N GLU A 12 14.63 -23.09 20.47
CA GLU A 12 14.15 -22.25 19.38
C GLU A 12 14.22 -20.76 19.78
N ASP A 13 15.42 -20.19 19.80
CA ASP A 13 15.59 -18.72 19.75
C ASP A 13 15.76 -18.29 18.30
N GLY A 14 14.66 -18.39 17.54
CA GLY A 14 14.53 -17.80 16.21
C GLY A 14 13.94 -16.40 16.32
N LEU A 15 14.74 -15.37 16.04
CA LEU A 15 14.27 -13.99 15.86
C LEU A 15 13.34 -13.90 14.62
N GLY A 16 12.07 -14.26 14.81
CA GLY A 16 11.02 -14.08 13.83
C GLY A 16 10.59 -12.61 13.78
N TYR A 17 10.97 -11.89 12.72
CA TYR A 17 10.25 -10.69 12.31
C TYR A 17 8.91 -11.11 11.67
N GLY A 18 7.99 -11.59 12.49
CA GLY A 18 6.60 -11.86 12.12
C GLY A 18 5.74 -10.65 12.43
N PHE A 19 5.56 -9.75 11.47
CA PHE A 19 4.38 -8.89 11.46
C PHE A 19 3.22 -9.69 10.88
N GLU A 20 2.63 -10.58 11.68
CA GLU A 20 1.32 -11.15 11.37
C GLU A 20 0.26 -10.07 11.65
N ASN A 21 -0.37 -9.58 10.59
CA ASN A 21 -1.61 -8.83 10.68
C ASN A 21 -2.75 -9.85 10.88
N PRO A 22 -3.39 -9.93 12.06
CA PRO A 22 -4.43 -10.92 12.32
C PRO A 22 -5.74 -10.65 11.56
N ASP A 23 -5.91 -9.47 10.96
CA ASP A 23 -7.16 -8.99 10.35
C ASP A 23 -7.03 -8.61 8.86
N ALA A 24 -5.91 -8.91 8.21
CA ALA A 24 -5.89 -8.92 6.76
C ALA A 24 -6.79 -10.08 6.28
N GLU A 25 -7.95 -9.80 5.67
CA GLU A 25 -8.67 -10.80 4.88
C GLU A 25 -7.61 -11.43 3.95
N PRO A 26 -7.26 -12.72 4.15
CA PRO A 26 -6.22 -13.31 3.35
C PRO A 26 -6.64 -13.15 1.90
N LEU A 27 -5.72 -12.69 1.03
CA LEU A 27 -5.78 -12.88 -0.42
C LEU A 27 -6.43 -14.24 -0.64
N LYS A 28 -7.73 -14.30 -1.00
CA LYS A 28 -8.59 -15.48 -0.79
C LYS A 28 -7.75 -16.72 -1.04
N TYR A 29 -7.26 -17.35 0.02
CA TYR A 29 -6.53 -18.59 -0.14
C TYR A 29 -7.60 -19.50 -0.69
N ARG A 30 -7.43 -19.87 -1.96
CA ARG A 30 -8.33 -20.79 -2.64
C ARG A 30 -8.59 -21.91 -1.66
N THR A 31 -9.86 -22.15 -1.37
CA THR A 31 -10.23 -23.23 -0.46
C THR A 31 -9.51 -24.49 -0.94
N ARG A 32 -9.16 -25.40 -0.02
CA ARG A 32 -8.51 -26.66 -0.42
C ARG A 32 -9.26 -27.35 -1.58
N ALA A 33 -10.59 -27.18 -1.63
CA ALA A 33 -11.45 -27.61 -2.73
C ALA A 33 -11.21 -26.84 -4.05
N GLU A 34 -11.16 -25.51 -4.05
CA GLU A 34 -10.87 -24.70 -5.25
C GLU A 34 -9.47 -24.94 -5.80
N ARG A 35 -8.49 -25.18 -4.92
CA ARG A 35 -7.13 -25.54 -5.33
C ARG A 35 -7.13 -26.91 -6.01
N LYS A 36 -7.80 -27.90 -5.41
CA LYS A 36 -7.96 -29.26 -5.94
C LYS A 36 -8.72 -29.29 -7.27
N ALA A 37 -9.79 -28.50 -7.40
CA ALA A 37 -10.56 -28.40 -8.63
C ALA A 37 -9.75 -27.77 -9.78
N ARG A 38 -8.93 -26.75 -9.49
CA ARG A 38 -7.97 -26.20 -10.46
C ARG A 38 -6.90 -27.22 -10.83
N GLU A 39 -6.33 -27.92 -9.85
CA GLU A 39 -5.32 -28.96 -10.09
C GLU A 39 -5.88 -30.03 -11.04
N GLU A 40 -7.12 -30.48 -10.81
CA GLU A 40 -7.80 -31.45 -11.67
C GLU A 40 -8.09 -30.89 -13.07
N LYS A 41 -8.47 -29.60 -13.17
CA LYS A 41 -8.63 -28.91 -14.45
C LYS A 41 -7.30 -28.82 -15.22
N ASN A 42 -6.23 -28.38 -14.56
CA ASN A 42 -4.89 -28.30 -15.15
C ASN A 42 -4.43 -29.68 -15.64
N ARG A 43 -4.72 -30.75 -14.87
CA ARG A 43 -4.41 -32.14 -15.26
C ARG A 43 -5.20 -32.58 -16.49
N LYS A 44 -6.48 -32.21 -16.60
CA LYS A 44 -7.32 -32.50 -17.78
C LYS A 44 -6.88 -31.71 -19.02
N GLU A 45 -6.41 -30.48 -18.83
CA GLU A 45 -5.91 -29.61 -19.90
C GLU A 45 -4.48 -29.98 -20.39
N ALA A 46 -3.78 -30.84 -19.64
CA ALA A 46 -2.39 -31.21 -19.88
C ALA A 46 -2.21 -32.36 -20.89
N ASN A 47 -2.88 -32.30 -22.05
CA ASN A 47 -2.51 -33.15 -23.19
C ASN A 47 -1.26 -32.56 -23.87
N ILE A 48 -0.10 -32.77 -23.24
CA ILE A 48 1.19 -32.17 -23.56
C ILE A 48 2.18 -33.29 -23.90
N VAL A 49 3.00 -33.10 -24.93
CA VAL A 49 4.07 -34.04 -25.31
C VAL A 49 5.34 -33.65 -24.55
N TYR A 50 5.54 -34.24 -23.37
CA TYR A 50 6.58 -33.86 -22.41
C TYR A 50 8.01 -34.24 -22.84
N GLU A 51 8.15 -35.16 -23.79
CA GLU A 51 9.43 -35.52 -24.43
C GLU A 51 10.12 -34.33 -25.11
N ASN A 52 9.36 -33.25 -25.37
CA ASN A 52 9.87 -32.01 -25.96
C ASN A 52 10.28 -30.95 -24.93
N TYR A 53 10.21 -31.24 -23.62
CA TYR A 53 10.71 -30.31 -22.61
C TYR A 53 12.23 -30.19 -22.74
N LYS A 54 12.73 -28.95 -22.86
CA LYS A 54 14.15 -28.64 -22.94
C LYS A 54 14.49 -27.53 -21.96
N GLU A 55 15.43 -27.79 -21.05
CA GLU A 55 15.97 -26.73 -20.19
C GLU A 55 16.71 -25.70 -21.04
N TYR A 56 16.55 -24.43 -20.68
CA TYR A 56 16.89 -23.33 -21.57
C TYR A 56 18.37 -22.91 -21.48
N GLU A 57 19.14 -23.41 -20.52
CA GLU A 57 20.46 -22.87 -20.17
C GLU A 57 21.29 -23.88 -19.38
N THR A 58 22.53 -24.10 -19.83
CA THR A 58 23.53 -24.93 -19.14
C THR A 58 24.39 -24.09 -18.20
N GLU A 59 25.20 -24.75 -17.36
CA GLU A 59 26.23 -24.08 -16.56
C GLU A 59 27.19 -23.26 -17.44
N ASP A 60 27.64 -23.83 -18.56
CA ASP A 60 28.52 -23.17 -19.53
C ASP A 60 27.87 -21.92 -20.15
N ASP A 61 26.58 -21.97 -20.50
CA ASP A 61 25.85 -20.82 -21.04
C ASP A 61 25.83 -19.66 -20.04
N ILE A 62 25.65 -19.97 -18.75
CA ILE A 62 25.59 -18.99 -17.67
C ILE A 62 26.97 -18.40 -17.38
N ALA A 63 28.01 -19.24 -17.37
CA ALA A 63 29.40 -18.79 -17.22
C ALA A 63 29.83 -17.88 -18.38
N ASP A 64 29.55 -18.28 -19.63
CA ASP A 64 29.81 -17.48 -20.83
C ASP A 64 29.12 -16.11 -20.77
N ALA A 65 27.82 -16.10 -20.43
CA ALA A 65 27.05 -14.87 -20.34
C ALA A 65 27.56 -13.96 -19.22
N TYR A 66 27.90 -14.52 -18.06
CA TYR A 66 28.51 -13.79 -16.95
C TYR A 66 29.85 -13.16 -17.32
N HIS A 67 30.77 -13.94 -17.90
CA HIS A 67 32.11 -13.47 -18.27
C HIS A 67 32.11 -12.50 -19.46
N SER A 68 31.05 -12.51 -20.28
CA SER A 68 30.86 -11.50 -21.33
C SER A 68 30.49 -10.11 -20.81
N GLN A 69 30.10 -9.98 -19.54
CA GLN A 69 29.77 -8.69 -18.93
C GLN A 69 31.06 -7.89 -18.65
N ARG A 70 31.10 -6.65 -19.14
CA ARG A 70 32.33 -5.83 -19.15
C ARG A 70 32.70 -5.28 -17.76
N THR A 71 31.71 -4.90 -16.97
CA THR A 71 31.89 -4.24 -15.67
C THR A 71 31.33 -5.10 -14.55
N LEU A 72 31.74 -4.83 -13.31
CA LEU A 72 31.17 -5.50 -12.14
C LEU A 72 29.69 -5.15 -11.97
N GLU A 73 29.29 -3.92 -12.31
CA GLU A 73 27.89 -3.48 -12.32
C GLU A 73 27.06 -4.28 -13.33
N ASP A 74 27.61 -4.57 -14.51
CA ASP A 74 26.93 -5.41 -15.52
C ASP A 74 26.80 -6.86 -15.06
N LYS A 75 27.86 -7.42 -14.46
CA LYS A 75 27.85 -8.76 -13.85
C LYS A 75 26.81 -8.86 -12.74
N PHE A 76 26.73 -7.85 -11.88
CA PHE A 76 25.72 -7.76 -10.84
C PHE A 76 24.31 -7.75 -11.43
N ASN A 77 24.05 -6.88 -12.41
CA ASN A 77 22.74 -6.80 -13.06
C ASN A 77 22.34 -8.11 -13.75
N TYR A 78 23.31 -8.83 -14.34
CA TYR A 78 23.09 -10.15 -14.91
C TYR A 78 22.63 -11.16 -13.84
N VAL A 79 23.37 -11.30 -12.75
CA VAL A 79 23.01 -12.21 -11.65
C VAL A 79 21.68 -11.81 -11.01
N GLN A 80 21.43 -10.51 -10.82
CA GLN A 80 20.14 -10.03 -10.33
C GLN A 80 18.99 -10.37 -11.29
N THR A 81 19.23 -10.34 -12.59
CA THR A 81 18.21 -10.73 -13.58
C THR A 81 17.91 -12.22 -13.46
N LEU A 82 18.95 -13.04 -13.28
CA LEU A 82 18.84 -14.48 -13.07
C LEU A 82 18.03 -14.79 -11.79
N ILE A 83 18.37 -14.17 -10.66
CA ILE A 83 17.66 -14.31 -9.38
C ILE A 83 16.21 -13.85 -9.51
N THR A 84 15.98 -12.68 -10.11
CA THR A 84 14.63 -12.13 -10.30
C THR A 84 13.77 -13.05 -11.16
N ARG A 85 14.31 -13.56 -12.28
CA ARG A 85 13.61 -14.52 -13.13
C ARG A 85 13.25 -15.78 -12.36
N ASN A 86 14.18 -16.34 -11.58
CA ASN A 86 13.94 -17.55 -10.82
C ASN A 86 12.92 -17.32 -9.69
N SER A 87 12.97 -16.19 -9.00
CA SER A 87 11.93 -15.80 -8.03
C SER A 87 10.57 -15.62 -8.70
N LEU A 88 10.55 -15.05 -9.91
CA LEU A 88 9.35 -14.93 -10.73
C LEU A 88 8.78 -16.31 -11.10
N ILE A 89 9.61 -17.28 -11.47
CA ILE A 89 9.18 -18.66 -11.72
C ILE A 89 8.53 -19.25 -10.45
N MET A 90 9.20 -19.11 -9.30
CA MET A 90 8.73 -19.64 -8.01
C MET A 90 7.37 -19.05 -7.59
N THR A 91 7.22 -17.74 -7.68
CA THR A 91 6.01 -17.02 -7.25
C THR A 91 4.85 -17.20 -8.23
N SER A 92 5.14 -17.38 -9.52
CA SER A 92 4.12 -17.53 -10.58
C SER A 92 3.59 -18.94 -10.76
N GLY A 93 4.24 -19.96 -10.18
CA GLY A 93 3.88 -21.37 -10.34
C GLY A 93 2.41 -21.69 -10.03
N ASN A 94 1.75 -20.91 -9.18
CA ASN A 94 0.33 -21.10 -8.85
C ASN A 94 -0.66 -20.45 -9.81
N TYR A 95 -0.21 -19.65 -10.79
CA TYR A 95 -1.09 -18.86 -11.67
C TYR A 95 -1.12 -19.37 -13.12
N LEU A 96 -0.18 -20.24 -13.49
CA LEU A 96 -0.08 -20.84 -14.83
C LEU A 96 -0.68 -22.24 -14.85
N THR A 97 -1.26 -22.63 -16.00
CA THR A 97 -1.56 -24.03 -16.33
C THR A 97 -0.26 -24.80 -16.57
N GLU A 98 -0.30 -26.13 -16.48
CA GLU A 98 0.88 -26.97 -16.76
C GLU A 98 1.35 -26.80 -18.21
N LYS A 99 0.41 -26.61 -19.15
CA LYS A 99 0.70 -26.33 -20.56
C LYS A 99 1.42 -25.00 -20.76
N GLU A 100 0.98 -23.95 -20.07
CA GLU A 100 1.66 -22.65 -20.10
C GLU A 100 3.06 -22.75 -19.49
N ARG A 101 3.24 -23.47 -18.37
CA ARG A 101 4.56 -23.71 -17.76
C ARG A 101 5.54 -24.38 -18.73
N ILE A 102 5.10 -25.45 -19.40
CA ILE A 102 5.95 -26.21 -20.32
C ILE A 102 6.28 -25.40 -21.58
N ASN A 103 5.31 -24.68 -22.13
CA ASN A 103 5.55 -23.78 -23.26
C ASN A 103 6.56 -22.67 -22.93
N LEU A 104 6.65 -22.31 -21.65
CA LEU A 104 7.61 -21.35 -21.12
C LEU A 104 8.88 -22.02 -20.58
N GLY A 105 9.04 -23.35 -20.70
CA GLY A 105 10.28 -23.99 -20.27
C GLY A 105 10.49 -24.12 -18.77
N MET A 106 9.41 -24.06 -17.99
CA MET A 106 9.47 -24.24 -16.54
C MET A 106 9.39 -25.74 -16.20
N TYR A 107 10.09 -26.16 -15.14
CA TYR A 107 10.19 -27.57 -14.77
C TYR A 107 8.81 -28.15 -14.43
N PRO A 108 8.35 -29.21 -15.12
CA PRO A 108 7.07 -29.85 -14.87
C PRO A 108 6.99 -30.45 -13.48
N LYS A 109 5.86 -30.23 -12.80
CA LYS A 109 5.65 -30.76 -11.44
C LYS A 109 5.55 -32.29 -11.39
N ILE A 110 5.25 -32.93 -12.51
CA ILE A 110 5.07 -34.39 -12.58
C ILE A 110 6.41 -35.16 -12.48
N PHE A 111 7.54 -34.50 -12.73
CA PHE A 111 8.86 -35.14 -12.66
C PHE A 111 9.34 -35.40 -11.22
N THR A 112 8.70 -34.86 -10.18
CA THR A 112 9.14 -35.01 -8.79
C THR A 112 8.74 -36.33 -8.13
N GLY A 113 7.95 -37.19 -8.81
CA GLY A 113 7.62 -38.56 -8.36
C GLY A 113 6.71 -38.67 -7.13
N ASP A 114 6.77 -37.72 -6.20
CA ASP A 114 5.96 -37.65 -4.99
C ASP A 114 5.24 -36.30 -4.90
N MET A 115 3.91 -36.31 -5.07
CA MET A 115 3.04 -35.14 -4.83
C MET A 115 2.77 -34.93 -3.32
N SER A 116 3.81 -35.03 -2.48
CA SER A 116 3.69 -34.73 -1.05
C SER A 116 3.93 -33.24 -0.81
N VAL A 117 3.07 -32.61 0.00
CA VAL A 117 2.89 -31.16 0.13
C VAL A 117 4.06 -30.44 0.84
N ASN A 118 5.17 -31.13 1.12
CA ASN A 118 6.25 -30.59 1.95
C ASN A 118 7.44 -30.12 1.09
N GLN A 119 7.48 -28.80 0.87
CA GLN A 119 8.65 -27.95 0.64
C GLN A 119 9.58 -28.13 -0.60
N GLN A 120 9.38 -29.09 -1.52
CA GLN A 120 10.26 -29.23 -2.71
C GLN A 120 9.57 -29.15 -4.10
N ASP A 121 8.35 -28.64 -4.21
CA ASP A 121 7.65 -28.45 -5.51
C ASP A 121 8.09 -27.18 -6.27
N SER A 122 9.39 -26.97 -6.40
CA SER A 122 9.95 -25.85 -7.16
C SER A 122 9.64 -26.02 -8.66
N PRO A 123 9.04 -25.03 -9.36
CA PRO A 123 8.98 -25.02 -10.82
C PRO A 123 10.34 -24.73 -11.49
N LEU A 124 11.42 -24.64 -10.72
CA LEU A 124 12.80 -24.65 -11.19
C LEU A 124 13.38 -26.06 -11.08
N SER A 125 14.18 -26.47 -12.04
CA SER A 125 15.01 -27.68 -11.92
C SER A 125 16.09 -27.49 -10.86
N GLN A 126 16.59 -28.60 -10.30
CA GLN A 126 17.73 -28.54 -9.37
C GLN A 126 18.97 -27.93 -10.04
N GLU A 127 19.15 -28.18 -11.34
CA GLU A 127 20.22 -27.58 -12.14
C GLU A 127 20.09 -26.06 -12.23
N GLN A 128 18.89 -25.51 -12.50
CA GLN A 128 18.64 -24.06 -12.50
C GLN A 128 18.93 -23.40 -11.14
N ILE A 129 18.58 -24.08 -10.03
CA ILE A 129 18.88 -23.60 -8.67
C ILE A 129 20.40 -23.59 -8.44
N ASN A 130 21.08 -24.67 -8.83
CA ASN A 130 22.54 -24.78 -8.72
C ASN A 130 23.25 -23.70 -9.54
N ASN A 131 22.83 -23.49 -10.79
CA ASN A 131 23.43 -22.50 -11.68
C ASN A 131 23.24 -21.06 -11.17
N GLN A 132 22.08 -20.74 -10.59
CA GLN A 132 21.88 -19.46 -9.90
C GLN A 132 22.86 -19.30 -8.73
N SER A 133 23.01 -20.33 -7.90
CA SER A 133 23.94 -20.33 -6.76
C SER A 133 25.39 -20.15 -7.22
N ILE A 134 25.81 -20.83 -8.30
CA ILE A 134 27.14 -20.69 -8.89
C ILE A 134 27.36 -19.24 -9.36
N ALA A 135 26.46 -18.69 -10.17
CA ALA A 135 26.59 -17.32 -10.67
C ALA A 135 26.63 -16.28 -9.54
N GLU A 136 25.82 -16.47 -8.50
CA GLU A 136 25.86 -15.64 -7.29
C GLU A 136 27.20 -15.74 -6.57
N ASN A 137 27.72 -16.95 -6.35
CA ASN A 137 29.01 -17.15 -5.68
C ASN A 137 30.19 -16.56 -6.48
N VAL A 138 30.15 -16.67 -7.81
CA VAL A 138 31.16 -16.04 -8.69
C VAL A 138 31.10 -14.52 -8.58
N LEU A 139 29.91 -13.91 -8.56
CA LEU A 139 29.75 -12.47 -8.34
C LEU A 139 30.28 -12.04 -6.97
N LEU A 140 29.94 -12.75 -5.90
CA LEU A 140 30.44 -12.45 -4.57
C LEU A 140 31.98 -12.55 -4.52
N SER A 141 32.57 -13.51 -5.25
CA SER A 141 34.02 -13.62 -5.39
C SER A 141 34.62 -12.42 -6.13
N ASP A 142 34.05 -12.01 -7.26
CA ASP A 142 34.53 -10.85 -8.03
C ASP A 142 34.46 -9.55 -7.22
N ILE A 143 33.35 -9.33 -6.48
CA ILE A 143 33.19 -8.19 -5.56
C ILE A 143 34.27 -8.24 -4.47
N LYS A 144 34.53 -9.41 -3.85
CA LYS A 144 35.61 -9.56 -2.85
C LYS A 144 36.97 -9.20 -3.43
N HIS A 145 37.28 -9.72 -4.62
CA HIS A 145 38.55 -9.46 -5.28
C HIS A 145 38.73 -7.99 -5.61
N GLN A 146 37.67 -7.32 -6.07
CA GLN A 146 37.73 -5.92 -6.46
C GLN A 146 37.93 -4.97 -5.27
N PHE A 147 37.22 -5.18 -4.16
CA PHE A 147 37.18 -4.18 -3.07
C PHE A 147 37.99 -4.57 -1.83
N PHE A 148 38.27 -5.84 -1.61
CA PHE A 148 38.80 -6.33 -0.32
C PHE A 148 40.02 -7.25 -0.44
N MET A 149 40.56 -7.44 -1.64
CA MET A 149 41.75 -8.24 -1.87
C MET A 149 42.84 -7.40 -2.51
N LYS A 150 44.03 -7.47 -1.93
CA LYS A 150 45.26 -6.93 -2.51
C LYS A 150 46.32 -8.03 -2.47
N ASP A 151 46.97 -8.31 -3.59
CA ASP A 151 48.00 -9.36 -3.70
C ASP A 151 47.55 -10.74 -3.16
N LYS A 152 46.28 -11.10 -3.39
CA LYS A 152 45.63 -12.32 -2.89
C LYS A 152 45.52 -12.43 -1.36
N LYS A 153 45.77 -11.34 -0.62
CA LYS A 153 45.56 -11.26 0.82
C LYS A 153 44.33 -10.40 1.13
N LYS A 154 43.56 -10.84 2.14
CA LYS A 154 42.43 -10.09 2.67
C LYS A 154 42.92 -8.76 3.23
N HIS A 155 42.33 -7.67 2.76
CA HIS A 155 42.73 -6.32 3.13
C HIS A 155 41.48 -5.43 3.21
N ILE A 156 40.87 -5.37 4.40
CA ILE A 156 39.73 -4.48 4.65
C ILE A 156 40.29 -3.07 4.89
N THR A 157 39.88 -2.11 4.08
CA THR A 157 40.28 -0.70 4.18
C THR A 157 39.06 0.18 4.13
N LEU A 158 39.23 1.41 4.58
CA LEU A 158 38.21 2.45 4.43
C LEU A 158 37.81 2.64 2.97
N ASP A 159 38.79 2.72 2.06
CA ASP A 159 38.52 2.86 0.62
C ASP A 159 37.80 1.65 0.04
N GLY A 160 38.18 0.42 0.41
CA GLY A 160 37.47 -0.79 -0.02
C GLY A 160 36.01 -0.82 0.46
N CYS A 161 35.77 -0.47 1.73
CA CYS A 161 34.42 -0.36 2.29
C CYS A 161 33.59 0.72 1.59
N ARG A 162 34.16 1.92 1.40
CA ARG A 162 33.52 3.03 0.70
C ARG A 162 33.17 2.65 -0.73
N GLU A 163 34.13 2.16 -1.51
CA GLU A 163 33.93 1.83 -2.92
C GLU A 163 32.92 0.69 -3.11
N PHE A 164 32.88 -0.27 -2.19
CA PHE A 164 31.85 -1.30 -2.15
C PHE A 164 30.46 -0.71 -1.91
N MET A 165 30.29 0.20 -0.93
CA MET A 165 28.99 0.83 -0.67
C MET A 165 28.57 1.76 -1.82
N GLU A 166 29.51 2.54 -2.39
CA GLU A 166 29.25 3.33 -3.59
C GLU A 166 28.82 2.43 -4.76
N PHE A 167 29.46 1.28 -4.95
CA PHE A 167 29.05 0.28 -5.93
C PHE A 167 27.60 -0.18 -5.71
N LEU A 168 27.21 -0.50 -4.48
CA LEU A 168 25.82 -0.85 -4.15
C LEU A 168 24.85 0.28 -4.50
N GLY A 169 25.25 1.54 -4.26
CA GLY A 169 24.52 2.72 -4.71
C GLY A 169 24.34 2.76 -6.24
N ARG A 170 25.44 2.60 -7.00
CA ARG A 170 25.44 2.65 -8.47
C ARG A 170 24.52 1.61 -9.10
N VAL A 171 24.54 0.37 -8.60
CA VAL A 171 23.75 -0.73 -9.18
C VAL A 171 22.24 -0.60 -8.94
N THR A 172 21.80 0.26 -8.01
CA THR A 172 20.37 0.52 -7.78
C THR A 172 19.72 1.46 -8.81
N VAL A 173 20.52 2.34 -9.43
CA VAL A 173 20.00 3.42 -10.29
C VAL A 173 19.35 2.87 -11.55
N LYS A 174 20.03 1.98 -12.26
CA LYS A 174 19.58 1.43 -13.54
C LYS A 174 18.25 0.66 -13.45
N PRO A 175 18.04 -0.24 -12.46
CA PRO A 175 16.72 -0.83 -12.23
C PRO A 175 15.63 0.21 -12.00
N CYS A 176 15.90 1.27 -11.23
CA CYS A 176 14.92 2.34 -10.98
C CYS A 176 14.60 3.16 -12.25
N VAL A 177 15.61 3.47 -13.08
CA VAL A 177 15.39 4.09 -14.40
C VAL A 177 14.47 3.23 -15.26
N ASN A 178 14.79 1.94 -15.40
CA ASN A 178 13.99 1.02 -16.20
C ASN A 178 12.55 0.92 -15.67
N LEU A 179 12.39 0.89 -14.35
CA LEU A 179 11.09 0.88 -13.69
C LEU A 179 10.27 2.12 -14.03
N GLY A 180 10.86 3.32 -13.96
CA GLY A 180 10.16 4.56 -14.31
C GLY A 180 9.83 4.70 -15.80
N LEU A 181 10.71 4.22 -16.69
CA LEU A 181 10.39 4.19 -18.12
C LEU A 181 9.18 3.28 -18.40
N TYR A 182 9.09 2.18 -17.66
CA TYR A 182 7.95 1.27 -17.75
C TYR A 182 6.68 1.84 -17.12
N TYR A 183 6.81 2.56 -16.01
CA TYR A 183 5.73 3.36 -15.44
C TYR A 183 5.11 4.27 -16.51
N ASP A 184 5.94 5.00 -17.26
CA ASP A 184 5.47 5.91 -18.32
C ASP A 184 4.76 5.16 -19.45
N GLU A 185 5.30 4.00 -19.84
CA GLU A 185 4.68 3.15 -20.85
C GLU A 185 3.29 2.68 -20.42
N ILE A 186 3.13 2.21 -19.18
CA ILE A 186 1.84 1.77 -18.65
C ILE A 186 0.89 2.96 -18.53
N LYS A 187 1.34 4.06 -17.92
CA LYS A 187 0.53 5.28 -17.72
C LYS A 187 -0.02 5.78 -19.05
N SER A 188 0.78 5.76 -20.12
CA SER A 188 0.36 6.20 -21.46
C SER A 188 -0.67 5.28 -22.13
N LYS A 189 -0.69 3.98 -21.78
CA LYS A 189 -1.63 2.98 -22.30
C LYS A 189 -2.95 2.93 -21.55
N LEU A 190 -3.04 3.56 -20.38
CA LEU A 190 -4.27 3.63 -19.59
C LEU A 190 -5.19 4.75 -20.11
N SER A 191 -6.48 4.44 -20.27
CA SER A 191 -7.46 5.44 -20.68
C SER A 191 -7.54 6.57 -19.63
N LYS A 192 -7.53 7.82 -20.09
CA LYS A 192 -7.71 9.02 -19.26
C LYS A 192 -9.17 9.23 -18.81
N GLU A 193 -10.10 8.39 -19.28
CA GLU A 193 -11.53 8.60 -19.06
C GLU A 193 -11.94 8.34 -17.60
N GLY A 194 -12.44 9.38 -16.93
CA GLY A 194 -13.17 9.29 -15.67
C GLY A 194 -12.34 9.30 -14.37
N GLY A 195 -11.02 9.57 -14.42
CA GLY A 195 -10.16 9.60 -13.23
C GLY A 195 -9.31 10.86 -13.11
N SER A 196 -8.97 11.25 -11.88
CA SER A 196 -7.93 12.29 -11.64
C SER A 196 -6.55 11.77 -12.03
N GLU A 197 -5.56 12.65 -12.26
CA GLU A 197 -4.17 12.23 -12.50
C GLU A 197 -3.65 11.32 -11.39
N LYS A 198 -4.04 11.60 -10.14
CA LYS A 198 -3.73 10.76 -8.98
C LYS A 198 -4.34 9.35 -9.09
N THR A 199 -5.55 9.24 -9.63
CA THR A 199 -6.20 7.94 -9.89
C THR A 199 -5.45 7.17 -10.97
N LEU A 200 -4.97 7.86 -12.00
CA LEU A 200 -4.16 7.25 -13.06
C LEU A 200 -2.81 6.78 -12.51
N ASP A 201 -2.15 7.59 -11.69
CA ASP A 201 -0.91 7.24 -10.99
C ASP A 201 -1.08 6.00 -10.11
N TYR A 202 -2.12 5.94 -9.28
CA TYR A 202 -2.41 4.77 -8.46
C TYR A 202 -2.72 3.53 -9.30
N LYS A 203 -3.45 3.67 -10.42
CA LYS A 203 -3.71 2.56 -11.33
C LYS A 203 -2.43 2.05 -11.99
N THR A 204 -1.53 2.95 -12.40
CA THR A 204 -0.22 2.59 -12.95
C THR A 204 0.62 1.86 -11.91
N LYS A 205 0.78 2.42 -10.71
CA LYS A 205 1.50 1.80 -9.59
C LYS A 205 0.93 0.44 -9.20
N TYR A 206 -0.39 0.27 -9.27
CA TYR A 206 -1.06 -1.01 -9.05
C TYR A 206 -0.67 -2.05 -10.07
N ILE A 207 -0.78 -1.67 -11.34
CA ILE A 207 -0.42 -2.53 -12.45
C ILE A 207 1.06 -2.90 -12.37
N MET A 208 1.94 -1.98 -12.00
CA MET A 208 3.36 -2.28 -11.81
C MET A 208 3.63 -3.22 -10.65
N ASN A 209 2.96 -3.05 -9.50
CA ASN A 209 3.24 -3.85 -8.31
C ASN A 209 2.52 -5.21 -8.30
N ASN A 210 1.40 -5.35 -9.03
CA ASN A 210 0.52 -6.53 -8.95
C ASN A 210 0.14 -7.14 -10.31
N GLY A 211 0.17 -6.35 -11.39
CA GLY A 211 -0.30 -6.76 -12.72
C GLY A 211 0.79 -7.13 -13.71
N LEU A 212 2.02 -6.59 -13.54
CA LEU A 212 3.13 -6.74 -14.47
C LEU A 212 4.41 -7.05 -13.69
N VAL A 213 4.96 -8.24 -13.93
CA VAL A 213 5.96 -8.85 -13.02
C VAL A 213 7.41 -8.55 -13.40
N LYS A 214 7.65 -7.62 -14.33
CA LYS A 214 8.96 -7.50 -14.97
C LYS A 214 9.91 -6.56 -14.25
N GLU A 215 9.71 -5.25 -14.41
CA GLU A 215 10.67 -4.26 -13.93
C GLU A 215 10.51 -3.96 -12.43
N SER A 216 9.29 -4.06 -11.88
CA SER A 216 9.03 -3.85 -10.44
C SER A 216 9.67 -4.94 -9.61
N THR A 217 9.49 -6.21 -10.00
CA THR A 217 10.17 -7.36 -9.40
C THR A 217 11.68 -7.20 -9.52
N PHE A 218 12.20 -6.85 -10.69
CA PHE A 218 13.64 -6.65 -10.87
C PHE A 218 14.21 -5.52 -10.00
N ALA A 219 13.55 -4.35 -9.96
CA ALA A 219 13.96 -3.23 -9.13
C ALA A 219 13.80 -3.53 -7.64
N ASN A 220 12.73 -4.22 -7.23
CA ASN A 220 12.51 -4.69 -5.87
C ASN A 220 13.61 -5.67 -5.42
N HIS A 221 13.89 -6.68 -6.24
CA HIS A 221 14.93 -7.67 -5.95
C HIS A 221 16.31 -7.02 -5.95
N THR A 222 16.60 -6.11 -6.88
CA THR A 222 17.88 -5.40 -6.87
C THR A 222 18.04 -4.56 -5.60
N TYR A 223 17.00 -3.83 -5.20
CA TYR A 223 17.02 -3.00 -3.98
C TYR A 223 17.19 -3.87 -2.72
N LEU A 224 16.39 -4.93 -2.58
CA LEU A 224 16.46 -5.86 -1.44
C LEU A 224 17.78 -6.64 -1.40
N ASN A 225 18.28 -7.06 -2.56
CA ASN A 225 19.51 -7.83 -2.63
C ASN A 225 20.76 -7.00 -2.34
N THR A 226 20.74 -5.66 -2.38
CA THR A 226 21.89 -4.89 -1.88
C THR A 226 22.12 -5.11 -0.38
N TYR A 227 21.04 -5.18 0.41
CA TYR A 227 21.09 -5.54 1.82
C TYR A 227 21.46 -7.02 2.02
N ASP A 228 20.89 -7.93 1.21
CA ASP A 228 21.22 -9.35 1.30
C ASP A 228 22.66 -9.65 0.88
N ILE A 229 23.22 -8.90 -0.07
CA ILE A 229 24.63 -9.01 -0.45
C ILE A 229 25.50 -8.54 0.70
N GLU A 230 25.22 -7.39 1.32
CA GLU A 230 25.93 -6.98 2.54
C GLU A 230 25.87 -8.08 3.63
N SER A 231 24.70 -8.65 3.86
CA SER A 231 24.49 -9.74 4.82
C SER A 231 25.25 -11.04 4.45
N LYS A 232 25.22 -11.45 3.17
CA LYS A 232 25.98 -12.59 2.63
C LYS A 232 27.49 -12.37 2.69
N PHE A 233 27.94 -11.12 2.67
CA PHE A 233 29.34 -10.74 2.89
C PHE A 233 29.75 -10.80 4.37
N ASN A 234 28.84 -10.41 5.26
CA ASN A 234 29.03 -10.47 6.71
C ASN A 234 29.01 -11.91 7.24
N THR A 235 28.32 -12.83 6.56
CA THR A 235 28.24 -14.25 6.96
C THR A 235 29.40 -15.08 6.38
N THR A 236 29.86 -16.06 7.16
CA THR A 236 30.95 -16.96 6.74
C THR A 236 30.36 -18.05 5.84
N VAL A 237 30.25 -17.79 4.53
CA VAL A 237 29.85 -18.84 3.58
C VAL A 237 31.09 -19.66 3.21
N LYS A 238 31.10 -20.96 3.54
CA LYS A 238 32.06 -21.91 2.95
C LYS A 238 31.82 -21.93 1.44
N ALA A 239 32.81 -21.54 0.65
CA ALA A 239 32.75 -21.79 -0.78
C ALA A 239 32.63 -23.31 -1.00
N LEU A 240 31.60 -23.74 -1.73
CA LEU A 240 31.45 -25.14 -2.12
C LEU A 240 32.66 -25.52 -2.99
N GLY A 241 33.55 -26.36 -2.47
CA GLY A 241 34.61 -27.01 -3.24
C GLY A 241 36.02 -26.40 -3.17
N THR A 242 36.25 -25.26 -2.50
CA THR A 242 37.60 -24.71 -2.32
C THR A 242 37.98 -24.63 -0.84
N LYS A 243 39.20 -25.07 -0.49
CA LYS A 243 39.74 -25.08 0.89
C LYS A 243 40.12 -23.70 1.42
N GLU A 244 39.81 -22.63 0.69
CA GLU A 244 40.19 -21.27 1.03
C GLU A 244 38.92 -20.44 1.19
N PHE A 245 38.91 -19.55 2.20
CA PHE A 245 37.82 -18.65 2.62
C PHE A 245 36.93 -19.14 3.79
N THR A 246 37.37 -18.80 4.99
CA THR A 246 36.65 -19.01 6.27
C THR A 246 36.44 -17.74 7.11
N SER A 247 36.66 -16.52 6.60
CA SER A 247 36.41 -15.31 7.42
C SER A 247 35.54 -14.25 6.74
N GLY A 248 34.38 -13.95 7.33
CA GLY A 248 33.47 -12.88 6.91
C GLY A 248 34.13 -11.50 6.86
N ILE A 249 33.67 -10.63 5.97
CA ILE A 249 34.06 -9.21 5.91
C ILE A 249 32.93 -8.45 6.59
N SER A 250 33.18 -7.86 7.75
CA SER A 250 32.19 -7.03 8.45
C SER A 250 32.54 -5.56 8.30
N VAL A 251 31.84 -4.87 7.39
CA VAL A 251 31.96 -3.41 7.21
C VAL A 251 31.59 -2.69 8.50
N ASN A 252 30.57 -3.18 9.21
CA ASN A 252 30.15 -2.62 10.50
C ASN A 252 31.22 -2.72 11.58
N ASN A 253 31.95 -3.84 11.66
CA ASN A 253 33.02 -3.99 12.65
C ASN A 253 34.19 -3.06 12.33
N PHE A 254 34.55 -2.94 11.05
CA PHE A 254 35.58 -2.01 10.62
C PHE A 254 35.20 -0.56 10.94
N LEU A 255 33.99 -0.13 10.56
CA LEU A 255 33.48 1.20 10.85
C LEU A 255 33.35 1.46 12.36
N GLY A 256 32.93 0.47 13.15
CA GLY A 256 32.86 0.61 14.60
C GLY A 256 34.21 0.91 15.24
N GLN A 257 35.28 0.29 14.73
CA GLN A 257 36.65 0.60 15.15
C GLN A 257 37.10 1.98 14.67
N ASP A 258 36.88 2.30 13.39
CA ASP A 258 37.24 3.58 12.79
C ASP A 258 36.54 4.76 13.51
N ILE A 259 35.24 4.63 13.82
CA ILE A 259 34.49 5.59 14.64
C ILE A 259 35.14 5.77 16.03
N SER A 260 35.59 4.67 16.64
CA SER A 260 36.25 4.73 17.96
C SER A 260 37.58 5.48 17.89
N ASP A 261 38.35 5.28 16.82
CA ASP A 261 39.65 5.92 16.62
C ASP A 261 39.51 7.43 16.34
N HIS A 262 38.38 7.83 15.74
CA HIS A 262 38.07 9.21 15.36
C HIS A 262 37.01 9.90 16.24
N LYS A 263 36.74 9.36 17.44
CA LYS A 263 35.65 9.87 18.31
C LYS A 263 35.75 11.35 18.71
N ASN A 264 36.98 11.90 18.70
CA ASN A 264 37.26 13.28 19.09
C ASN A 264 37.30 14.25 17.91
N ASP A 265 37.29 13.74 16.68
CA ASP A 265 37.27 14.57 15.49
C ASP A 265 35.92 15.26 15.37
N THR A 266 35.89 16.43 14.72
CA THR A 266 34.63 17.05 14.33
C THR A 266 33.95 16.17 13.27
N LEU A 267 32.62 16.23 13.18
CA LEU A 267 31.88 15.51 12.14
C LEU A 267 32.34 15.92 10.73
N ASN A 268 32.74 17.17 10.51
CA ASN A 268 33.29 17.61 9.23
C ASN A 268 34.63 16.92 8.93
N ASP A 269 35.58 16.94 9.86
CA ASP A 269 36.89 16.30 9.69
C ASP A 269 36.74 14.80 9.47
N TYR A 270 35.84 14.16 10.23
CA TYR A 270 35.56 12.74 10.08
C TYR A 270 34.88 12.42 8.75
N MET A 271 33.93 13.24 8.28
CA MET A 271 33.35 13.09 6.94
C MET A 271 34.41 13.26 5.83
N ASP A 272 35.40 14.14 6.01
CA ASP A 272 36.52 14.28 5.07
C ASP A 272 37.41 13.03 5.06
N HIS A 273 37.70 12.46 6.24
CA HIS A 273 38.37 11.16 6.38
C HIS A 273 37.60 10.04 5.67
N LEU A 274 36.29 9.96 5.89
CA LEU A 274 35.38 9.01 5.22
C LEU A 274 35.19 9.31 3.72
N LYS A 275 35.76 10.41 3.20
CA LYS A 275 35.60 10.89 1.82
C LYS A 275 34.14 11.10 1.43
N ILE A 276 33.32 11.60 2.35
CA ILE A 276 31.95 12.03 2.10
C ILE A 276 31.97 13.46 1.57
N THR A 277 32.09 13.60 0.25
CA THR A 277 32.42 14.88 -0.40
C THR A 277 31.21 15.64 -0.95
N ASP A 278 30.08 14.97 -1.16
CA ASP A 278 28.88 15.59 -1.74
C ASP A 278 28.16 16.45 -0.69
N PRO A 279 27.98 17.78 -0.90
CA PRO A 279 27.45 18.68 0.13
C PRO A 279 26.03 18.32 0.60
N GLU A 280 25.17 17.92 -0.32
CA GLU A 280 23.80 17.50 0.00
C GLU A 280 23.82 16.20 0.83
N VAL A 281 24.70 15.24 0.53
CA VAL A 281 24.86 14.01 1.33
C VAL A 281 25.37 14.33 2.73
N ARG A 282 26.34 15.25 2.87
CA ARG A 282 26.85 15.71 4.18
C ARG A 282 25.75 16.40 5.00
N ASN A 283 24.92 17.22 4.36
CA ASN A 283 23.78 17.88 5.00
C ASN A 283 22.72 16.87 5.44
N GLU A 284 22.37 15.87 4.62
CA GLU A 284 21.45 14.80 5.02
C GLU A 284 22.03 14.00 6.20
N PHE A 285 23.32 13.67 6.16
CA PHE A 285 24.00 12.93 7.21
C PHE A 285 23.95 13.67 8.55
N THR A 286 24.35 14.94 8.59
CA THR A 286 24.37 15.76 9.81
C THR A 286 22.97 16.11 10.32
N SER A 287 22.05 16.52 9.43
CA SER A 287 20.66 16.80 9.77
C SER A 287 19.97 15.60 10.38
N PHE A 288 20.24 14.40 9.85
CA PHE A 288 19.65 13.17 10.37
C PHE A 288 20.14 12.86 11.81
N LEU A 289 21.42 13.15 12.10
CA LEU A 289 22.00 12.95 13.42
C LEU A 289 21.57 14.03 14.44
N GLY A 290 20.85 15.08 14.02
CA GLY A 290 20.54 16.23 14.87
C GLY A 290 21.80 17.00 15.29
N CYS A 291 22.81 17.00 14.42
CA CYS A 291 24.12 17.60 14.65
C CYS A 291 24.41 18.66 13.60
N ASP A 292 25.31 19.58 13.93
CA ASP A 292 26.02 20.37 12.92
C ASP A 292 27.40 19.75 12.64
N GLY A 293 28.08 20.24 11.60
CA GLY A 293 29.39 19.71 11.22
C GLY A 293 30.51 19.96 12.25
N THR A 294 30.27 20.77 13.28
CA THR A 294 31.26 21.13 14.31
C THR A 294 31.16 20.26 15.56
N ASP A 295 30.03 19.57 15.77
CA ASP A 295 29.90 18.54 16.79
C ASP A 295 30.99 17.47 16.62
N SER A 296 31.50 16.92 17.73
CA SER A 296 32.40 15.78 17.66
C SER A 296 31.66 14.48 17.31
N VAL A 297 32.36 13.49 16.75
CA VAL A 297 31.80 12.15 16.50
C VAL A 297 31.20 11.56 17.77
N GLN A 298 31.87 11.71 18.92
CA GLN A 298 31.34 11.30 20.22
C GLN A 298 30.07 12.07 20.60
N GLY A 299 30.03 13.38 20.40
CA GLY A 299 28.85 14.20 20.67
C GLY A 299 27.64 13.75 19.83
N ALA A 300 27.87 13.39 18.57
CA ALA A 300 26.84 12.84 17.70
C ALA A 300 26.34 11.47 18.18
N LEU A 301 27.25 10.58 18.60
CA LEU A 301 26.88 9.30 19.22
C LEU A 301 26.05 9.50 20.50
N ASP A 302 26.39 10.49 21.32
CA ASP A 302 25.67 10.74 22.58
C ASP A 302 24.26 11.29 22.34
N LYS A 303 24.07 12.12 21.30
CA LYS A 303 22.73 12.53 20.83
C LYS A 303 21.89 11.34 20.37
N LEU A 304 22.48 10.38 19.64
CA LEU A 304 21.81 9.13 19.27
C LEU A 304 21.48 8.23 20.48
N GLY A 305 22.19 8.40 21.59
CA GLY A 305 21.97 7.66 22.84
C GLY A 305 20.83 8.21 23.70
N GLN A 306 20.17 9.30 23.29
CA GLN A 306 19.06 9.87 24.06
C GLN A 306 17.84 8.93 24.09
N PRO A 307 17.11 8.83 25.21
CA PRO A 307 16.00 7.89 25.38
C PRO A 307 14.92 7.99 24.29
N GLU A 308 14.66 9.20 23.79
CA GLU A 308 13.72 9.46 22.70
C GLU A 308 14.11 8.74 21.41
N PHE A 309 15.41 8.69 21.12
CA PHE A 309 15.97 8.05 19.93
C PHE A 309 16.05 6.52 20.12
N LEU A 310 16.51 6.06 21.28
CA LEU A 310 16.59 4.63 21.61
C LEU A 310 15.20 3.95 21.68
N LYS A 311 14.15 4.69 22.03
CA LYS A 311 12.76 4.20 21.93
C LYS A 311 12.33 3.92 20.49
N GLN A 312 12.87 4.67 19.53
CA GLN A 312 12.57 4.49 18.09
C GLN A 312 13.43 3.39 17.46
N PHE A 313 14.67 3.20 17.93
CA PHE A 313 15.63 2.28 17.31
C PHE A 313 16.19 1.29 18.34
N LYS A 314 15.75 0.02 18.28
CA LYS A 314 16.19 -1.09 19.15
C LYS A 314 17.62 -1.58 18.81
N GLY A 315 18.62 -0.70 18.76
CA GLY A 315 19.97 -1.03 18.30
C GLY A 315 21.09 -0.29 19.04
N ASN A 316 22.33 -0.77 18.86
CA ASN A 316 23.53 -0.08 19.33
C ASN A 316 23.73 1.21 18.53
N LYS A 317 23.90 2.36 19.23
CA LYS A 317 24.15 3.67 18.61
C LYS A 317 25.29 3.67 17.59
N THR A 318 26.35 2.89 17.83
CA THR A 318 27.47 2.74 16.91
C THR A 318 27.03 2.05 15.63
N ASN A 319 26.27 0.96 15.70
CA ASN A 319 25.76 0.28 14.50
C ASN A 319 24.87 1.19 13.68
N PHE A 320 24.02 1.97 14.35
CA PHE A 320 23.18 2.95 13.69
C PHE A 320 24.00 4.03 12.98
N PHE A 321 25.08 4.52 13.62
CA PHE A 321 26.01 5.46 13.00
C PHE A 321 26.72 4.82 11.78
N CYS A 322 27.17 3.56 11.88
CA CYS A 322 27.73 2.80 10.76
C CYS A 322 26.73 2.71 9.59
N ASP A 323 25.46 2.42 9.87
CA ASP A 323 24.41 2.37 8.85
C ASP A 323 24.23 3.72 8.14
N ARG A 324 24.41 4.83 8.85
CA ARG A 324 24.37 6.18 8.25
C ARG A 324 25.57 6.45 7.35
N ILE A 325 26.77 6.04 7.75
CA ILE A 325 27.97 6.16 6.90
C ILE A 325 27.79 5.35 5.62
N LYS A 326 27.36 4.08 5.74
CA LYS A 326 27.05 3.22 4.60
C LYS A 326 26.00 3.83 3.69
N LYS A 327 24.91 4.40 4.24
CA LYS A 327 23.88 5.09 3.46
C LYS A 327 24.44 6.31 2.72
N ALA A 328 25.31 7.09 3.35
CA ALA A 328 25.96 8.25 2.72
C ALA A 328 26.85 7.83 1.53
N TRP A 329 27.68 6.79 1.71
CA TRP A 329 28.47 6.24 0.60
C TRP A 329 27.60 5.67 -0.53
N SER A 330 26.54 4.92 -0.22
CA SER A 330 25.59 4.45 -1.23
C SER A 330 24.92 5.62 -1.96
N ALA A 331 24.53 6.69 -1.27
CA ALA A 331 23.95 7.88 -1.88
C ALA A 331 24.95 8.62 -2.80
N GLN A 332 26.23 8.66 -2.42
CA GLN A 332 27.28 9.16 -3.32
C GLN A 332 27.42 8.33 -4.58
N GLY A 333 27.43 6.99 -4.45
CA GLY A 333 27.44 6.09 -5.60
C GLY A 333 26.23 6.31 -6.52
N GLU A 334 25.03 6.41 -5.94
CA GLU A 334 23.79 6.75 -6.67
C GLU A 334 23.99 8.05 -7.47
N LYS A 335 24.44 9.12 -6.81
CA LYS A 335 24.68 10.45 -7.43
C LYS A 335 25.73 10.44 -8.53
N GLN A 336 26.79 9.63 -8.41
CA GLN A 336 27.80 9.48 -9.47
C GLN A 336 27.13 9.02 -10.78
N VAL A 337 26.18 8.08 -10.70
CA VAL A 337 25.45 7.61 -11.89
C VAL A 337 24.41 8.63 -12.33
N LEU A 338 23.68 9.27 -11.41
CA LEU A 338 22.66 10.26 -11.76
C LEU A 338 23.24 11.42 -12.61
N LYS A 339 24.47 11.85 -12.35
CA LYS A 339 25.19 12.86 -13.15
C LYS A 339 25.43 12.44 -14.60
N SER A 340 25.38 11.13 -14.89
CA SER A 340 25.55 10.59 -16.24
C SER A 340 24.24 10.34 -16.98
N LEU A 341 23.10 10.42 -16.30
CA LEU A 341 21.79 10.16 -16.89
C LEU A 341 21.34 11.34 -17.76
N THR A 342 20.61 11.02 -18.83
CA THR A 342 19.83 12.04 -19.54
C THR A 342 18.69 12.54 -18.65
N ARG A 343 18.15 13.73 -18.98
CA ARG A 343 16.99 14.31 -18.30
C ARG A 343 15.81 13.35 -18.20
N LYS A 344 15.53 12.62 -19.30
CA LYS A 344 14.46 11.62 -19.35
C LYS A 344 14.73 10.45 -18.40
N GLU A 345 15.96 9.95 -18.36
CA GLU A 345 16.34 8.84 -17.49
C GLU A 345 16.34 9.24 -16.02
N ALA A 346 16.73 10.47 -15.68
CA ALA A 346 16.70 10.98 -14.32
C ALA A 346 15.26 11.14 -13.78
N VAL A 347 14.33 11.63 -14.62
CA VAL A 347 12.90 11.67 -14.28
C VAL A 347 12.34 10.25 -14.09
N ALA A 348 12.68 9.33 -14.99
CA ALA A 348 12.30 7.93 -14.87
C ALA A 348 12.86 7.30 -13.58
N TRP A 349 14.13 7.56 -13.24
CA TRP A 349 14.74 7.09 -12.01
C TRP A 349 13.92 7.51 -10.76
N LYS A 350 13.55 8.79 -10.65
CA LYS A 350 12.74 9.29 -9.52
C LYS A 350 11.37 8.60 -9.47
N ARG A 351 10.67 8.49 -10.60
CA ARG A 351 9.38 7.75 -10.68
C ARG A 351 9.53 6.28 -10.28
N GLY A 352 10.63 5.64 -10.66
CA GLY A 352 10.96 4.28 -10.25
C GLY A 352 11.11 4.18 -8.73
N LYS A 353 11.90 5.07 -8.12
CA LYS A 353 12.07 5.15 -6.65
C LYS A 353 10.73 5.38 -5.95
N ASP A 354 9.94 6.35 -6.41
CA ASP A 354 8.61 6.64 -5.88
C ASP A 354 7.68 5.43 -5.99
N THR A 355 7.76 4.67 -7.08
CA THR A 355 6.95 3.44 -7.30
C THR A 355 7.30 2.33 -6.31
N LEU A 356 8.57 2.25 -5.88
CA LEU A 356 9.00 1.32 -4.84
C LEU A 356 8.53 1.76 -3.44
N ASP A 357 8.41 3.08 -3.21
CA ASP A 357 8.02 3.65 -1.90
C ASP A 357 6.51 3.59 -1.62
N VAL A 358 5.66 3.51 -2.66
CA VAL A 358 4.19 3.39 -2.54
C VAL A 358 3.71 2.15 -1.79
N ARG A 359 4.58 1.16 -1.55
CA ARG A 359 4.26 -0.07 -0.78
C ARG A 359 3.73 0.23 0.62
N TYR A 360 4.08 1.39 1.17
CA TYR A 360 3.62 1.87 2.48
C TYR A 360 2.59 3.01 2.38
N ASP A 361 2.23 3.47 1.18
CA ASP A 361 1.19 4.50 1.00
C ASP A 361 -0.20 3.91 1.25
N TYR A 362 -0.78 4.27 2.40
CA TYR A 362 -2.12 3.88 2.80
C TYR A 362 -3.21 4.31 1.79
N LYS A 363 -3.06 5.47 1.13
CA LYS A 363 -4.03 5.97 0.14
C LYS A 363 -4.06 5.07 -1.09
N TYR A 364 -2.92 4.51 -1.46
CA TYR A 364 -2.80 3.51 -2.51
C TYR A 364 -3.43 2.17 -2.07
N LYS A 365 -3.14 1.66 -0.86
CA LYS A 365 -3.82 0.47 -0.30
C LYS A 365 -5.34 0.61 -0.27
N LYS A 366 -5.85 1.78 0.08
CA LYS A 366 -7.28 2.10 0.09
C LYS A 366 -7.88 2.17 -1.33
N TRP A 367 -7.16 2.73 -2.30
CA TRP A 367 -7.60 2.70 -3.71
C TRP A 367 -7.74 1.25 -4.21
N LEU A 368 -6.80 0.37 -3.84
CA LEU A 368 -6.84 -1.06 -4.14
C LEU A 368 -8.07 -1.76 -3.57
N GLN A 369 -8.38 -1.51 -2.30
CA GLN A 369 -9.57 -2.09 -1.66
C GLN A 369 -10.87 -1.59 -2.28
N ASN A 370 -10.89 -0.35 -2.79
CA ASN A 370 -12.09 0.27 -3.35
C ASN A 370 -12.34 -0.07 -4.83
N ILE A 371 -11.31 -0.36 -5.62
CA ILE A 371 -11.38 -0.40 -7.10
C ILE A 371 -10.61 -1.60 -7.71
N GLY A 372 -9.81 -2.31 -6.91
CA GLY A 372 -8.70 -3.16 -7.38
C GLY A 372 -8.97 -4.59 -7.83
N ASP A 373 -10.21 -5.05 -8.11
CA ASP A 373 -10.39 -6.41 -8.64
C ASP A 373 -11.57 -6.48 -9.63
N PRO A 374 -11.42 -6.96 -10.89
CA PRO A 374 -10.86 -8.25 -11.35
C PRO A 374 -9.83 -8.15 -12.51
N LEU A 375 -9.13 -7.03 -12.65
CA LEU A 375 -8.16 -6.80 -13.75
C LEU A 375 -6.88 -7.65 -13.64
N SER A 376 -6.57 -8.20 -12.46
CA SER A 376 -5.27 -8.75 -12.09
C SER A 376 -4.90 -10.04 -12.83
N GLU A 377 -5.75 -11.08 -12.86
CA GLU A 377 -5.33 -12.41 -13.36
C GLU A 377 -5.09 -12.45 -14.88
N LYS A 378 -5.93 -11.77 -15.69
CA LYS A 378 -5.78 -11.73 -17.15
C LYS A 378 -4.60 -10.86 -17.60
N MET A 379 -4.35 -9.76 -16.87
CA MET A 379 -3.16 -8.93 -17.09
C MET A 379 -1.89 -9.67 -16.68
N TYR A 380 -1.91 -10.35 -15.53
CA TYR A 380 -0.78 -11.13 -15.01
C TYR A 380 -0.33 -12.20 -16.01
N ARG A 381 -1.25 -13.00 -16.57
CA ARG A 381 -0.90 -14.08 -17.52
C ARG A 381 -0.27 -13.57 -18.81
N LYS A 382 -0.85 -12.53 -19.44
CA LYS A 382 -0.32 -11.97 -20.69
C LYS A 382 1.04 -11.32 -20.45
N SER A 383 1.18 -10.56 -19.37
CA SER A 383 2.44 -9.92 -19.00
C SER A 383 3.51 -10.91 -18.61
N PHE A 384 3.16 -12.00 -17.92
CA PHE A 384 4.14 -12.95 -17.43
C PHE A 384 4.94 -13.57 -18.57
N ALA A 385 4.30 -14.05 -19.63
CA ALA A 385 4.99 -14.65 -20.76
C ALA A 385 5.95 -13.65 -21.43
N ASP A 386 5.51 -12.42 -21.69
CA ASP A 386 6.34 -11.36 -22.28
C ASP A 386 7.53 -11.01 -21.37
N THR A 387 7.28 -10.97 -20.05
CA THR A 387 8.28 -10.72 -19.00
C THR A 387 9.35 -11.79 -18.99
N PHE A 388 8.89 -13.03 -18.88
CA PHE A 388 9.71 -14.21 -18.79
C PHE A 388 10.59 -14.37 -20.04
N ASN A 389 10.00 -14.20 -21.23
CA ASN A 389 10.73 -14.23 -22.49
C ASN A 389 11.77 -13.12 -22.60
N SER A 390 11.44 -11.90 -22.14
CA SER A 390 12.39 -10.79 -22.10
C SER A 390 13.54 -11.04 -21.14
N MET A 391 13.29 -11.62 -19.96
CA MET A 391 14.34 -12.00 -19.01
C MET A 391 15.21 -13.13 -19.56
N ASN A 392 14.64 -14.15 -20.19
CA ASN A 392 15.41 -15.22 -20.84
C ASN A 392 16.29 -14.70 -21.98
N LYS A 393 15.77 -13.79 -22.80
CA LYS A 393 16.58 -13.12 -23.82
C LYS A 393 17.75 -12.35 -23.20
N THR A 394 17.53 -11.76 -22.03
CA THR A 394 18.52 -10.98 -21.27
C THR A 394 19.60 -11.89 -20.68
N VAL A 395 19.22 -13.01 -20.05
CA VAL A 395 20.16 -14.01 -19.51
C VAL A 395 21.01 -14.64 -20.62
N LYS A 396 20.48 -14.80 -21.83
CA LYS A 396 21.24 -15.33 -22.98
C LYS A 396 22.07 -14.28 -23.73
N ALA A 397 21.93 -13.00 -23.41
CA ALA A 397 22.58 -11.95 -24.17
C ALA A 397 24.06 -11.83 -23.81
N LYS A 398 24.96 -12.10 -24.76
CA LYS A 398 26.41 -11.85 -24.65
C LYS A 398 26.80 -10.36 -24.81
N LYS A 399 25.83 -9.44 -24.80
CA LYS A 399 26.04 -7.98 -24.91
C LYS A 399 25.66 -7.31 -23.59
N SER A 400 26.41 -6.28 -23.19
CA SER A 400 26.11 -5.48 -21.99
C SER A 400 24.65 -5.04 -21.98
N LEU A 401 23.95 -5.35 -20.90
CA LEU A 401 22.53 -5.06 -20.76
C LEU A 401 22.34 -3.57 -20.43
N GLY A 402 21.50 -2.84 -21.16
CA GLY A 402 21.04 -1.48 -20.77
C GLY A 402 22.00 -0.31 -21.02
N ILE A 403 21.71 0.82 -20.34
CA ILE A 403 22.43 2.10 -20.45
C ILE A 403 23.90 1.88 -20.06
N ARG A 404 24.83 2.37 -20.90
CA ARG A 404 26.27 2.31 -20.59
C ARG A 404 26.60 3.28 -19.47
N PHE A 405 27.26 2.80 -18.43
CA PHE A 405 27.90 3.65 -17.44
C PHE A 405 29.08 4.36 -18.12
N GLY A 406 28.92 5.65 -18.42
CA GLY A 406 29.90 6.48 -19.13
C GLY A 406 29.47 6.81 -20.56
N GLU A 407 29.35 8.05 -20.99
CA GLU A 407 29.95 9.31 -20.54
C GLU A 407 28.86 10.34 -20.21
N PRO A 408 29.12 11.29 -19.28
CA PRO A 408 28.14 12.31 -18.92
C PRO A 408 27.76 13.11 -20.15
N LYS A 409 26.51 12.95 -20.61
CA LYS A 409 26.02 13.74 -21.74
C LYS A 409 25.60 15.14 -21.32
N ASN A 410 25.20 15.33 -20.06
CA ASN A 410 24.89 16.62 -19.43
C ASN A 410 24.93 16.48 -17.90
N ASN A 411 25.52 17.44 -17.18
CA ASN A 411 25.45 17.49 -15.71
C ASN A 411 24.05 17.95 -15.28
N ILE A 412 23.28 17.08 -14.62
CA ILE A 412 21.97 17.41 -14.04
C ILE A 412 22.08 17.30 -12.52
N THR A 413 21.57 18.29 -11.78
CA THR A 413 21.57 18.31 -10.31
C THR A 413 20.32 17.63 -9.72
N PHE A 414 20.36 17.22 -8.46
CA PHE A 414 19.19 16.64 -7.78
C PHE A 414 18.04 17.65 -7.66
N GLU A 415 18.37 18.91 -7.39
CA GLU A 415 17.42 20.03 -7.39
C GLU A 415 16.75 20.21 -8.75
N GLU A 416 17.50 20.08 -9.85
CA GLU A 416 16.94 20.10 -11.19
C GLU A 416 16.01 18.91 -11.42
N ILE A 417 16.37 17.69 -11.01
CA ILE A 417 15.46 16.52 -11.07
C ILE A 417 14.18 16.78 -10.29
N ASN A 418 14.28 17.35 -9.08
CA ASN A 418 13.12 17.70 -8.27
C ASN A 418 12.25 18.73 -8.96
N ARG A 419 12.82 19.83 -9.49
CA ARG A 419 12.04 20.78 -10.30
C ARG A 419 11.38 20.12 -11.50
N LEU A 420 12.04 19.19 -12.18
CA LEU A 420 11.48 18.52 -13.35
C LEU A 420 10.34 17.54 -13.06
N THR A 421 10.20 17.15 -11.80
CA THR A 421 9.16 16.23 -11.33
C THR A 421 8.10 16.94 -10.47
N ASP A 422 8.46 18.08 -9.87
CA ASP A 422 7.60 18.97 -9.08
C ASP A 422 7.01 20.11 -9.91
N VAL A 423 7.53 20.36 -11.12
CA VAL A 423 6.74 20.99 -12.17
C VAL A 423 5.63 19.97 -12.41
N PRO A 424 4.38 20.20 -11.94
CA PRO A 424 3.26 19.53 -12.59
C PRO A 424 3.54 19.74 -14.07
N GLU A 425 3.36 18.73 -14.93
CA GLU A 425 3.13 19.10 -16.32
C GLU A 425 2.12 20.24 -16.21
N GLU A 426 2.54 21.47 -16.50
CA GLU A 426 1.62 22.49 -16.94
C GLU A 426 1.12 21.82 -18.21
N GLU A 427 0.13 20.94 -18.02
CA GLU A 427 -1.11 21.03 -18.70
C GLU A 427 -1.30 22.54 -18.78
N ILE A 428 -0.89 23.09 -19.92
CA ILE A 428 -1.62 24.16 -20.55
C ILE A 428 -3.02 23.56 -20.72
N VAL A 429 -3.73 23.37 -19.61
CA VAL A 429 -5.16 23.45 -19.54
C VAL A 429 -5.30 24.89 -19.90
N ILE A 430 -5.52 25.16 -21.18
CA ILE A 430 -6.42 26.22 -21.56
C ILE A 430 -7.63 25.93 -20.67
N PRO A 431 -7.81 26.64 -19.54
CA PRO A 431 -8.82 26.26 -18.58
C PRO A 431 -10.10 26.30 -19.38
N ASP A 432 -10.77 25.15 -19.51
CA ASP A 432 -11.97 25.03 -20.33
C ASP A 432 -12.83 26.26 -19.99
N PRO A 433 -13.09 27.17 -20.94
CA PRO A 433 -13.74 28.44 -20.64
C PRO A 433 -15.05 28.22 -19.88
N ARG A 434 -15.69 27.05 -20.09
CA ARG A 434 -16.88 26.61 -19.35
C ARG A 434 -16.61 26.36 -17.87
N LYS A 435 -15.44 25.84 -17.48
CA LYS A 435 -15.03 25.66 -16.08
C LYS A 435 -14.78 27.00 -15.39
N VAL A 436 -14.08 27.92 -16.05
CA VAL A 436 -13.84 29.28 -15.51
C VAL A 436 -15.17 30.02 -15.34
N GLU A 437 -16.05 29.94 -16.32
CA GLU A 437 -17.38 30.54 -16.25
C GLU A 437 -18.25 29.91 -15.16
N THR A 438 -18.20 28.58 -15.00
CA THR A 438 -18.93 27.86 -13.95
C THR A 438 -18.44 28.26 -12.56
N ALA A 439 -17.11 28.33 -12.34
CA ALA A 439 -16.54 28.77 -11.08
C ALA A 439 -16.92 30.22 -10.76
N LYS A 440 -16.92 31.12 -11.75
CA LYS A 440 -17.40 32.50 -11.60
C LYS A 440 -18.86 32.53 -11.16
N LYS A 441 -19.75 31.75 -11.80
CA LYS A 441 -21.18 31.69 -11.43
C LYS A 441 -21.38 31.21 -9.98
N TYR A 442 -20.64 30.19 -9.54
CA TYR A 442 -20.68 29.76 -8.13
C TYR A 442 -20.17 30.86 -7.18
N ASN A 443 -19.07 31.53 -7.51
CA ASN A 443 -18.54 32.63 -6.69
C ASN A 443 -19.51 33.81 -6.60
N THR A 444 -20.16 34.18 -7.71
CA THR A 444 -21.23 35.20 -7.71
C THR A 444 -22.37 34.77 -6.80
N TYR A 445 -22.86 33.54 -6.93
CA TYR A 445 -23.91 33.02 -6.06
C TYR A 445 -23.52 33.03 -4.59
N LEU A 446 -22.27 32.66 -4.26
CA LEU A 446 -21.76 32.72 -2.88
C LEU A 446 -21.73 34.15 -2.35
N SER A 447 -21.30 35.13 -3.15
CA SER A 447 -21.29 36.55 -2.76
C SER A 447 -22.69 37.15 -2.57
N GLU A 448 -23.71 36.55 -3.18
CA GLU A 448 -25.11 36.94 -2.97
C GLU A 448 -25.69 36.39 -1.67
N HIS A 449 -25.10 35.32 -1.13
CA HIS A 449 -25.60 34.58 0.04
C HIS A 449 -24.64 34.63 1.25
N THR A 450 -23.53 35.36 1.15
CA THR A 450 -22.55 35.58 2.24
C THR A 450 -22.10 37.05 2.26
N GLY A 451 -21.55 37.51 3.38
CA GLY A 451 -21.13 38.89 3.61
C GLY A 451 -21.98 39.59 4.67
N GLU A 452 -21.36 40.45 5.48
CA GLU A 452 -22.01 41.15 6.60
C GLU A 452 -23.31 41.88 6.18
N ASN A 453 -23.28 42.53 5.01
CA ASN A 453 -24.41 43.25 4.44
C ASN A 453 -25.55 42.37 3.92
N LYS A 454 -25.39 41.04 3.90
CA LYS A 454 -26.41 40.07 3.46
C LYS A 454 -27.15 39.43 4.63
N ILE A 455 -26.64 39.59 5.85
CA ILE A 455 -27.21 39.01 7.06
C ILE A 455 -28.53 39.74 7.39
N SER A 456 -29.62 38.98 7.50
CA SER A 456 -30.94 39.47 7.90
C SER A 456 -31.11 39.44 9.42
N ASP A 457 -32.04 40.23 9.96
CA ASP A 457 -32.48 40.10 11.36
C ASP A 457 -33.41 38.90 11.58
N VAL A 458 -33.94 38.32 10.51
CA VAL A 458 -34.80 37.12 10.58
C VAL A 458 -33.92 35.87 10.50
N ASN A 459 -33.81 35.14 11.62
CA ASN A 459 -32.98 33.94 11.72
C ASN A 459 -33.27 32.90 10.62
N GLU A 460 -34.56 32.66 10.34
CA GLU A 460 -35.00 31.72 9.30
C GLU A 460 -34.41 32.06 7.93
N LYS A 461 -34.33 33.35 7.57
CA LYS A 461 -33.72 33.77 6.31
C LYS A 461 -32.22 33.48 6.29
N ASN A 462 -31.53 33.72 7.40
CA ASN A 462 -30.10 33.43 7.52
C ASN A 462 -29.82 31.92 7.43
N ARG A 463 -30.64 31.08 8.07
CA ARG A 463 -30.56 29.63 7.96
C ARG A 463 -30.64 29.15 6.50
N VAL A 464 -31.62 29.65 5.76
CA VAL A 464 -31.79 29.34 4.33
C VAL A 464 -30.64 29.87 3.48
N MET A 465 -30.10 31.05 3.79
CA MET A 465 -28.90 31.56 3.09
C MET A 465 -27.68 30.69 3.37
N LEU A 466 -27.48 30.25 4.62
CA LEU A 466 -26.36 29.43 5.02
C LEU A 466 -26.37 28.07 4.31
N SER A 467 -27.52 27.39 4.29
CA SER A 467 -27.64 26.11 3.59
C SER A 467 -27.40 26.22 2.07
N LYS A 468 -27.82 27.33 1.44
CA LYS A 468 -27.53 27.64 0.04
C LYS A 468 -26.05 27.92 -0.21
N ALA A 469 -25.40 28.68 0.66
CA ALA A 469 -23.97 28.96 0.56
C ALA A 469 -23.15 27.67 0.70
N MET A 470 -23.49 26.81 1.66
CA MET A 470 -22.86 25.49 1.82
C MET A 470 -23.04 24.62 0.59
N ALA A 471 -24.27 24.55 0.06
CA ALA A 471 -24.57 23.77 -1.15
C ALA A 471 -23.76 24.25 -2.35
N ALA A 472 -23.63 25.56 -2.53
CA ALA A 472 -22.83 26.15 -3.59
C ALA A 472 -21.33 25.84 -3.42
N LEU A 473 -20.77 25.92 -2.21
CA LEU A 473 -19.39 25.50 -1.93
C LEU A 473 -19.16 24.01 -2.24
N MET A 474 -20.03 23.13 -1.74
CA MET A 474 -19.91 21.69 -1.99
C MET A 474 -20.01 21.32 -3.48
N LEU A 475 -20.84 22.02 -4.25
CA LEU A 475 -21.00 21.78 -5.69
C LEU A 475 -19.84 22.37 -6.51
N LYS A 476 -19.27 23.49 -6.06
CA LYS A 476 -18.07 24.10 -6.63
C LYS A 476 -16.83 23.23 -6.42
N ASP A 477 -16.65 22.69 -5.22
CA ASP A 477 -15.43 21.96 -4.83
C ASP A 477 -15.52 20.44 -5.10
N GLY A 478 -16.69 19.94 -5.49
CA GLY A 478 -16.94 18.52 -5.72
C GLY A 478 -16.24 17.94 -6.96
N ALA A 479 -15.90 16.65 -6.91
CA ALA A 479 -15.32 15.92 -8.02
C ALA A 479 -16.27 15.92 -9.24
N GLY A 480 -15.83 16.50 -10.36
CA GLY A 480 -16.54 16.45 -11.65
C GLY A 480 -17.06 17.77 -12.22
N ASN A 481 -16.75 18.94 -11.62
CA ASN A 481 -17.14 20.27 -12.13
C ASN A 481 -18.64 20.32 -12.54
N LYS A 482 -19.53 20.04 -11.59
CA LYS A 482 -20.97 20.03 -11.88
C LYS A 482 -21.39 21.38 -12.45
N ALA A 483 -22.08 21.34 -13.58
CA ALA A 483 -22.63 22.53 -14.22
C ALA A 483 -23.41 23.37 -13.20
N TYR A 484 -23.18 24.69 -13.23
CA TYR A 484 -23.87 25.61 -12.35
C TYR A 484 -25.39 25.51 -12.57
N SER A 485 -26.13 25.23 -11.50
CA SER A 485 -27.59 25.10 -11.53
C SER A 485 -28.16 25.53 -10.19
N VAL A 486 -28.92 26.62 -10.19
CA VAL A 486 -29.62 27.14 -9.00
C VAL A 486 -30.57 26.08 -8.42
N SER A 487 -31.29 25.36 -9.28
CA SER A 487 -32.18 24.26 -8.87
C SER A 487 -31.42 23.16 -8.14
N THR A 488 -30.23 22.80 -8.63
CA THR A 488 -29.37 21.82 -7.96
C THR A 488 -28.85 22.35 -6.63
N ILE A 489 -28.43 23.61 -6.55
CA ILE A 489 -28.00 24.25 -5.31
C ILE A 489 -29.14 24.22 -4.28
N HIS A 490 -30.36 24.62 -4.64
CA HIS A 490 -31.51 24.61 -3.73
C HIS A 490 -31.86 23.19 -3.25
N SER A 491 -31.86 22.21 -4.16
CA SER A 491 -32.12 20.81 -3.79
C SER A 491 -31.05 20.24 -2.84
N VAL A 492 -29.79 20.67 -2.98
CA VAL A 492 -28.72 20.31 -2.05
C VAL A 492 -28.84 21.08 -0.74
N ALA A 493 -29.21 22.36 -0.78
CA ALA A 493 -29.39 23.21 0.39
C ALA A 493 -30.47 22.64 1.33
N GLU A 494 -31.62 22.22 0.81
CA GLU A 494 -32.67 21.56 1.60
C GLU A 494 -32.21 20.27 2.27
N LYS A 495 -31.22 19.58 1.69
CA LYS A 495 -30.64 18.38 2.29
C LYS A 495 -29.62 18.74 3.36
N ILE A 496 -28.82 19.77 3.13
CA ILE A 496 -27.83 20.28 4.08
C ILE A 496 -28.52 20.82 5.32
N ASP A 497 -29.58 21.62 5.14
CA ASP A 497 -30.37 22.20 6.22
C ASP A 497 -30.85 21.14 7.23
N ARG A 498 -31.42 20.05 6.70
CA ARG A 498 -31.83 18.87 7.47
C ARG A 498 -30.67 18.02 7.98
N THR A 499 -29.57 17.93 7.22
CA THR A 499 -28.43 17.06 7.56
C THR A 499 -27.59 17.63 8.68
N LEU A 500 -27.41 18.94 8.68
CA LEU A 500 -26.66 19.68 9.68
C LEU A 500 -27.55 20.25 10.79
N ASP A 501 -28.83 19.87 10.80
CA ASP A 501 -29.82 20.28 11.79
C ASP A 501 -29.72 21.79 12.09
N LEU A 502 -29.81 22.60 11.02
CA LEU A 502 -29.57 24.05 11.12
C LEU A 502 -30.71 24.77 11.85
N GLU A 503 -31.87 24.14 11.98
CA GLU A 503 -33.02 24.64 12.74
C GLU A 503 -32.70 24.85 14.22
N ASN A 504 -31.90 23.95 14.80
CA ASN A 504 -31.55 23.98 16.22
C ASN A 504 -30.23 24.73 16.51
N VAL A 505 -29.65 25.41 15.51
CA VAL A 505 -28.42 26.19 15.68
C VAL A 505 -28.75 27.59 16.18
N GLN A 506 -27.98 28.07 17.15
CA GLN A 506 -28.14 29.43 17.71
C GLN A 506 -27.98 30.51 16.62
N PRO A 507 -28.86 31.53 16.57
CA PRO A 507 -28.84 32.56 15.52
C PRO A 507 -27.48 33.23 15.34
N GLU A 508 -26.75 33.47 16.42
CA GLU A 508 -25.44 34.14 16.42
C GLU A 508 -24.39 33.30 15.68
N ARG A 509 -24.43 31.96 15.82
CA ARG A 509 -23.52 31.05 15.10
C ARG A 509 -23.82 31.05 13.60
N ILE A 510 -25.09 31.10 13.21
CA ILE A 510 -25.50 31.20 11.80
C ILE A 510 -25.01 32.52 11.20
N ARG A 511 -25.20 33.64 11.92
CA ARG A 511 -24.73 34.97 11.48
C ARG A 511 -23.21 34.99 11.32
N ALA A 512 -22.46 34.44 12.28
CA ALA A 512 -21.00 34.35 12.22
C ALA A 512 -20.51 33.51 11.02
N ALA A 513 -21.18 32.40 10.71
CA ALA A 513 -20.84 31.55 9.57
C ALA A 513 -21.06 32.27 8.21
N LEU A 514 -22.05 33.15 8.12
CA LEU A 514 -22.41 33.86 6.88
C LEU A 514 -21.48 35.03 6.54
N VAL A 515 -20.57 35.43 7.43
CA VAL A 515 -19.69 36.60 7.22
C VAL A 515 -18.83 36.46 5.96
N SER A 516 -18.37 35.24 5.65
CA SER A 516 -17.60 34.97 4.43
C SER A 516 -17.73 33.51 3.99
N PRO A 517 -17.43 33.17 2.72
CA PRO A 517 -17.38 31.79 2.26
C PRO A 517 -16.47 30.88 3.09
N ASP A 518 -15.35 31.40 3.59
CA ASP A 518 -14.43 30.64 4.43
C ASP A 518 -15.06 30.28 5.78
N LYS A 519 -15.82 31.22 6.37
CA LYS A 519 -16.58 30.99 7.61
C LYS A 519 -17.70 29.98 7.43
N VAL A 520 -18.32 29.92 6.25
CA VAL A 520 -19.26 28.85 5.91
C VAL A 520 -18.56 27.49 5.93
N ASN A 521 -17.37 27.37 5.31
CA ASN A 521 -16.62 26.11 5.27
C ASN A 521 -16.14 25.67 6.67
N GLU A 522 -15.65 26.61 7.49
CA GLU A 522 -15.30 26.36 8.90
C GLU A 522 -16.51 25.83 9.67
N PHE A 523 -17.66 26.50 9.57
CA PHE A 523 -18.89 26.08 10.23
C PHE A 523 -19.35 24.69 9.79
N VAL A 524 -19.25 24.34 8.50
CA VAL A 524 -19.59 22.99 8.00
C VAL A 524 -18.75 21.94 8.72
N LYS A 525 -17.44 22.16 8.82
CA LYS A 525 -16.52 21.23 9.50
C LYS A 525 -16.85 21.10 10.97
N GLU A 526 -17.01 22.22 11.68
CA GLU A 526 -17.37 22.24 13.10
C GLU A 526 -18.71 21.53 13.36
N ARG A 527 -19.74 21.85 12.59
CA ARG A 527 -21.08 21.28 12.75
C ARG A 527 -21.11 19.80 12.41
N THR A 528 -20.33 19.38 11.41
CA THR A 528 -20.18 17.96 11.08
C THR A 528 -19.56 17.19 12.24
N VAL A 529 -18.48 17.73 12.85
CA VAL A 529 -17.88 17.15 14.06
C VAL A 529 -18.89 17.11 15.20
N GLU A 530 -19.61 18.21 15.45
CA GLU A 530 -20.59 18.31 16.54
C GLU A 530 -21.70 17.24 16.44
N LEU A 531 -22.20 16.97 15.23
CA LEU A 531 -23.31 16.04 15.03
C LEU A 531 -22.88 14.60 14.88
N TYR A 532 -21.78 14.35 14.17
CA TYR A 532 -21.41 13.01 13.70
C TYR A 532 -20.25 12.38 14.47
N ASN A 533 -19.57 13.12 15.35
CA ASN A 533 -18.54 12.55 16.18
C ASN A 533 -19.12 11.78 17.38
N THR A 534 -18.37 10.80 17.85
CA THR A 534 -18.66 10.12 19.13
C THR A 534 -18.21 10.98 20.30
N LYS A 535 -18.81 10.77 21.48
CA LYS A 535 -18.49 11.59 22.67
C LYS A 535 -17.15 11.23 23.28
N THR A 536 -16.77 9.96 23.23
CA THR A 536 -15.57 9.44 23.87
C THR A 536 -14.83 8.49 22.93
N ASN A 537 -13.52 8.33 23.14
CA ASN A 537 -12.73 7.34 22.40
C ASN A 537 -13.23 5.90 22.64
N ALA A 538 -13.86 5.63 23.80
CA ALA A 538 -14.48 4.34 24.09
C ALA A 538 -15.74 4.12 23.23
N ASP A 539 -16.55 5.15 23.04
CA ASP A 539 -17.71 5.11 22.14
C ASP A 539 -17.28 4.98 20.67
N GLU A 540 -16.18 5.62 20.28
CA GLU A 540 -15.58 5.46 18.94
C GLU A 540 -15.17 4.01 18.68
N ALA A 541 -14.42 3.40 19.61
CA ALA A 541 -14.00 2.01 19.52
C ALA A 541 -15.22 1.07 19.49
N GLY A 542 -16.19 1.26 20.39
CA GLY A 542 -17.41 0.46 20.44
C GLY A 542 -18.28 0.61 19.18
N PHE A 543 -18.32 1.79 18.58
CA PHE A 543 -19.01 2.01 17.31
C PHE A 543 -18.35 1.25 16.16
N CYS A 544 -17.03 1.32 16.03
CA CYS A 544 -16.27 0.57 15.03
C CYS A 544 -16.43 -0.95 15.21
N GLU A 545 -16.39 -1.43 16.45
CA GLU A 545 -16.63 -2.84 16.79
C GLU A 545 -18.02 -3.30 16.36
N GLU A 546 -19.07 -2.54 16.68
CA GLU A 546 -20.44 -2.90 16.30
C GLU A 546 -20.68 -2.83 14.79
N MET A 547 -20.00 -1.91 14.08
CA MET A 547 -19.99 -1.90 12.61
C MET A 547 -19.26 -3.11 12.03
N SER A 548 -18.22 -3.61 12.69
CA SER A 548 -17.55 -4.86 12.31
C SER A 548 -18.48 -6.08 12.43
N ILE A 549 -19.16 -6.19 13.57
CA ILE A 549 -20.18 -7.23 13.78
C ILE A 549 -21.28 -7.13 12.71
N LEU A 550 -21.80 -5.92 12.44
CA LEU A 550 -22.77 -5.72 11.37
C LEU A 550 -22.23 -6.13 10.00
N SER A 551 -21.02 -5.73 9.62
CA SER A 551 -20.44 -5.99 8.30
C SER A 551 -20.41 -7.50 7.97
N SER A 552 -20.19 -8.32 8.99
CA SER A 552 -20.13 -9.79 8.89
C SER A 552 -21.51 -10.47 8.96
N ALA A 553 -22.46 -9.88 9.68
CA ALA A 553 -23.80 -10.44 9.88
C ALA A 553 -24.81 -10.05 8.78
N MET A 554 -24.65 -8.86 8.20
CA MET A 554 -25.53 -8.33 7.16
C MET A 554 -25.59 -9.24 5.93
N MET A 555 -26.72 -9.19 5.21
CA MET A 555 -26.83 -9.92 3.95
C MET A 555 -25.76 -9.46 2.94
N LYS A 556 -25.18 -10.41 2.21
CA LYS A 556 -24.16 -10.14 1.18
C LYS A 556 -24.68 -9.12 0.14
N SER A 557 -23.81 -8.18 -0.24
CA SER A 557 -24.12 -7.09 -1.16
C SER A 557 -24.13 -7.49 -2.65
N TRP A 558 -23.55 -8.65 -2.99
CA TRP A 558 -23.52 -9.16 -4.37
C TRP A 558 -24.94 -9.41 -4.91
N GLY A 559 -25.19 -8.98 -6.14
CA GLY A 559 -26.51 -9.08 -6.78
C GLY A 559 -27.60 -8.16 -6.18
N ARG A 560 -27.24 -7.20 -5.32
CA ARG A 560 -28.20 -6.28 -4.67
C ARG A 560 -28.25 -4.91 -5.35
N SER A 561 -29.24 -4.10 -4.97
CA SER A 561 -29.38 -2.72 -5.47
C SER A 561 -28.16 -1.87 -5.09
N ASP A 562 -27.80 -0.90 -5.92
CA ASP A 562 -26.64 -0.05 -5.68
C ASP A 562 -26.72 0.76 -4.38
N ASP A 563 -27.92 1.16 -3.95
CA ASP A 563 -28.10 1.80 -2.65
C ASP A 563 -27.72 0.88 -1.48
N TYR A 564 -28.03 -0.42 -1.57
CA TYR A 564 -27.66 -1.39 -0.54
C TYR A 564 -26.16 -1.66 -0.56
N LYS A 565 -25.56 -1.82 -1.75
CA LYS A 565 -24.11 -1.95 -1.90
C LYS A 565 -23.37 -0.76 -1.32
N THR A 566 -23.90 0.44 -1.53
CA THR A 566 -23.33 1.69 -1.01
C THR A 566 -23.40 1.74 0.52
N MET A 567 -24.55 1.40 1.11
CA MET A 567 -24.69 1.28 2.57
C MET A 567 -23.72 0.25 3.15
N TYR A 568 -23.70 -0.97 2.58
CA TYR A 568 -22.79 -2.05 2.99
C TYR A 568 -21.31 -1.64 2.90
N LYS A 569 -20.93 -0.92 1.83
CA LYS A 569 -19.58 -0.38 1.66
C LYS A 569 -19.18 0.52 2.83
N TYR A 570 -20.04 1.46 3.23
CA TYR A 570 -19.69 2.38 4.33
C TYR A 570 -19.65 1.69 5.70
N VAL A 571 -20.50 0.68 5.94
CA VAL A 571 -20.37 -0.19 7.12
C VAL A 571 -19.01 -0.89 7.12
N LYS A 572 -18.61 -1.50 6.00
CA LYS A 572 -17.30 -2.18 5.86
C LYS A 572 -16.12 -1.23 5.99
N ASN A 573 -16.22 -0.01 5.45
CA ASN A 573 -15.17 1.00 5.59
C ASN A 573 -14.96 1.34 7.07
N ILE A 574 -16.03 1.63 7.82
CA ILE A 574 -15.95 2.00 9.23
C ILE A 574 -15.41 0.82 10.06
N SER A 575 -15.82 -0.42 9.76
CA SER A 575 -15.31 -1.59 10.46
C SER A 575 -13.81 -1.86 10.26
N GLN A 576 -13.22 -1.29 9.21
CA GLN A 576 -11.81 -1.46 8.85
C GLN A 576 -10.92 -0.28 9.25
N LEU A 577 -11.47 0.74 9.91
CA LEU A 577 -10.68 1.86 10.41
C LEU A 577 -9.85 1.42 11.63
N GLU A 578 -8.53 1.45 11.49
CA GLU A 578 -7.61 1.07 12.56
C GLU A 578 -7.60 2.15 13.66
N SER A 579 -7.60 1.71 14.92
CA SER A 579 -7.73 2.60 16.09
C SER A 579 -6.60 3.63 16.24
N TYR A 580 -5.40 3.35 15.71
CA TYR A 580 -4.32 4.34 15.69
C TYR A 580 -4.50 5.36 14.56
N PHE A 581 -5.13 4.97 13.44
CA PHE A 581 -5.35 5.84 12.29
C PHE A 581 -6.41 6.90 12.62
N ILE A 582 -7.48 6.53 13.33
CA ILE A 582 -8.51 7.50 13.76
C ILE A 582 -7.93 8.59 14.68
N LYS A 583 -6.75 8.37 15.29
CA LYS A 583 -6.07 9.40 16.09
C LYS A 583 -5.37 10.47 15.25
N THR A 584 -5.11 10.24 13.96
CA THR A 584 -4.51 11.24 13.06
C THR A 584 -5.58 12.21 12.53
N PRO A 585 -5.20 13.44 12.13
CA PRO A 585 -6.13 14.38 11.51
C PRO A 585 -6.85 13.80 10.29
N GLU A 586 -6.13 13.04 9.46
CA GLU A 586 -6.66 12.39 8.26
C GLU A 586 -7.66 11.28 8.61
N GLY A 587 -7.33 10.44 9.60
CA GLY A 587 -8.22 9.38 10.03
C GLY A 587 -9.49 9.90 10.70
N LYS A 588 -9.42 11.00 11.45
CA LYS A 588 -10.63 11.68 11.98
C LYS A 588 -11.53 12.21 10.88
N SER A 589 -10.95 12.88 9.88
CA SER A 589 -11.72 13.37 8.72
C SER A 589 -12.39 12.21 7.98
N GLU A 590 -11.65 11.13 7.73
CA GLU A 590 -12.18 9.94 7.06
C GLU A 590 -13.28 9.23 7.87
N TYR A 591 -13.11 9.12 9.19
CA TYR A 591 -14.10 8.56 10.09
C TYR A 591 -15.43 9.33 9.99
N LEU A 592 -15.37 10.66 10.10
CA LEU A 592 -16.54 11.53 9.99
C LEU A 592 -17.20 11.45 8.60
N ASP A 593 -16.40 11.47 7.53
CA ASP A 593 -16.92 11.38 6.16
C ASP A 593 -17.66 10.06 5.92
N ASN A 594 -17.11 8.93 6.42
CA ASN A 594 -17.76 7.64 6.30
C ASN A 594 -19.05 7.57 7.12
N ILE A 595 -19.11 8.16 8.33
CA ILE A 595 -20.33 8.19 9.15
C ILE A 595 -21.43 9.01 8.47
N VAL A 596 -21.11 10.22 7.99
CA VAL A 596 -22.07 11.07 7.27
C VAL A 596 -22.61 10.32 6.05
N SER A 597 -21.70 9.71 5.28
CA SER A 597 -22.06 8.95 4.09
C SER A 597 -22.87 7.69 4.41
N LEU A 598 -22.59 7.03 5.54
CA LEU A 598 -23.34 5.87 6.02
C LEU A 598 -24.80 6.24 6.33
N LEU A 599 -25.04 7.33 7.07
CA LEU A 599 -26.41 7.77 7.38
C LEU A 599 -27.17 8.10 6.09
N GLN A 600 -26.54 8.82 5.18
CA GLN A 600 -27.15 9.19 3.89
C GLN A 600 -27.43 7.96 3.01
N ALA A 601 -26.50 7.01 2.95
CA ALA A 601 -26.66 5.77 2.19
C ALA A 601 -27.78 4.91 2.77
N THR A 602 -27.86 4.82 4.10
CA THR A 602 -28.91 4.09 4.82
C THR A 602 -30.29 4.71 4.56
N GLU A 603 -30.43 6.03 4.71
CA GLU A 603 -31.68 6.74 4.42
C GLU A 603 -32.10 6.58 2.96
N LYS A 604 -31.17 6.73 2.01
CA LYS A 604 -31.43 6.55 0.59
C LYS A 604 -31.86 5.12 0.29
N TYR A 605 -31.21 4.12 0.89
CA TYR A 605 -31.59 2.73 0.74
C TYR A 605 -32.99 2.47 1.26
N MET A 606 -33.40 3.08 2.38
CA MET A 606 -34.74 2.90 2.95
C MET A 606 -35.84 3.67 2.20
N LYS A 607 -35.49 4.71 1.44
CA LYS A 607 -36.45 5.51 0.65
C LYS A 607 -37.19 4.62 -0.37
N GLY A 608 -38.52 4.72 -0.39
CA GLY A 608 -39.39 3.94 -1.29
C GLY A 608 -39.53 2.45 -0.94
N LYS A 609 -38.83 1.96 0.09
CA LYS A 609 -38.92 0.56 0.59
C LYS A 609 -39.51 0.49 2.00
N LYS A 610 -40.20 1.56 2.42
CA LYS A 610 -40.78 1.74 3.76
C LYS A 610 -42.11 0.99 3.92
N SER A 611 -42.83 0.74 2.82
CA SER A 611 -43.96 -0.18 2.77
C SER A 611 -43.49 -1.60 3.04
N VAL A 612 -44.33 -2.41 3.70
CA VAL A 612 -44.02 -3.78 4.10
C VAL A 612 -43.45 -4.55 2.91
N ARG A 613 -42.16 -4.90 2.98
CA ARG A 613 -41.52 -5.82 2.03
C ARG A 613 -42.26 -7.15 2.11
N SER A 614 -42.82 -7.62 0.99
CA SER A 614 -43.57 -8.88 0.96
C SER A 614 -42.67 -10.11 1.08
N SER A 615 -41.42 -10.03 0.60
CA SER A 615 -40.45 -11.12 0.68
C SER A 615 -39.62 -11.07 1.97
N GLU A 616 -39.35 -12.24 2.55
CA GLU A 616 -38.53 -12.41 3.75
C GLU A 616 -37.11 -11.84 3.57
N ASP A 617 -36.46 -12.17 2.45
CA ASP A 617 -35.15 -11.64 2.04
C ASP A 617 -35.19 -10.10 1.84
N GLY A 618 -36.35 -9.55 1.46
CA GLY A 618 -36.58 -8.11 1.39
C GLY A 618 -36.68 -7.45 2.75
N LYS A 619 -37.38 -8.09 3.70
CA LYS A 619 -37.52 -7.62 5.08
C LYS A 619 -36.16 -7.62 5.77
N GLU A 620 -35.41 -8.71 5.70
CA GLU A 620 -34.12 -8.87 6.38
C GLU A 620 -33.11 -7.78 6.00
N ARG A 621 -33.03 -7.38 4.73
CA ARG A 621 -32.15 -6.26 4.33
C ARG A 621 -32.62 -4.90 4.84
N PHE A 622 -33.93 -4.68 4.92
CA PHE A 622 -34.47 -3.45 5.49
C PHE A 622 -34.15 -3.38 6.98
N ASP A 623 -34.27 -4.53 7.63
CA ASP A 623 -33.90 -4.79 9.00
C ASP A 623 -32.40 -4.56 9.26
N ASN A 624 -31.50 -4.97 8.35
CA ASN A 624 -30.09 -4.60 8.43
C ASN A 624 -29.85 -3.08 8.35
N ALA A 625 -30.65 -2.34 7.57
CA ALA A 625 -30.58 -0.89 7.54
C ALA A 625 -31.04 -0.26 8.87
N LEU A 626 -32.06 -0.84 9.51
CA LEU A 626 -32.47 -0.46 10.86
C LEU A 626 -31.40 -0.81 11.91
N ASP A 627 -30.69 -1.93 11.77
CA ASP A 627 -29.57 -2.28 12.67
C ASP A 627 -28.43 -1.26 12.57
N VAL A 628 -28.10 -0.81 11.36
CA VAL A 628 -27.14 0.27 11.13
C VAL A 628 -27.58 1.55 11.85
N LEU A 629 -28.84 1.97 11.67
CA LEU A 629 -29.38 3.13 12.36
C LEU A 629 -29.39 2.96 13.88
N GLY A 630 -29.69 1.77 14.39
CA GLY A 630 -29.69 1.47 15.82
C GLY A 630 -28.29 1.58 16.45
N VAL A 631 -27.25 1.09 15.76
CA VAL A 631 -25.86 1.28 16.20
C VAL A 631 -25.46 2.75 16.17
N MET A 632 -25.81 3.50 15.11
CA MET A 632 -25.57 4.95 15.06
C MET A 632 -26.30 5.70 16.18
N TYR A 633 -27.56 5.34 16.45
CA TYR A 633 -28.38 5.91 17.51
C TYR A 633 -27.76 5.70 18.90
N LYS A 634 -27.16 4.53 19.14
CA LYS A 634 -26.47 4.20 20.39
C LYS A 634 -25.24 5.08 20.62
N TYR A 635 -24.32 5.14 19.64
CA TYR A 635 -22.98 5.72 19.83
C TYR A 635 -22.80 7.17 19.36
N ILE A 636 -23.71 7.70 18.54
CA ILE A 636 -23.59 9.04 17.95
C ILE A 636 -24.81 9.88 18.36
N PRO A 637 -24.79 10.50 19.56
CA PRO A 637 -25.97 11.20 20.09
C PRO A 637 -26.44 12.36 19.23
N GLY A 638 -25.53 13.03 18.50
CA GLY A 638 -25.85 14.17 17.65
C GLY A 638 -26.74 13.83 16.45
N VAL A 639 -26.86 12.55 16.04
CA VAL A 639 -27.74 12.14 14.94
C VAL A 639 -29.07 11.53 15.39
N ARG A 640 -29.33 11.41 16.70
CA ARG A 640 -30.54 10.72 17.22
C ARG A 640 -31.84 11.31 16.69
N GLY A 641 -32.01 12.64 16.77
CA GLY A 641 -33.23 13.30 16.29
C GLY A 641 -33.52 13.00 14.81
N ARG A 642 -32.48 12.98 13.97
CA ARG A 642 -32.64 12.62 12.55
C ARG A 642 -33.01 11.15 12.36
N ILE A 643 -32.47 10.25 13.17
CA ILE A 643 -32.84 8.83 13.15
C ILE A 643 -34.29 8.66 13.58
N ASP A 644 -34.73 9.37 14.62
CA ASP A 644 -36.12 9.36 15.08
C ASP A 644 -37.08 9.80 13.98
N GLU A 645 -36.74 10.84 13.21
CA GLU A 645 -37.54 11.24 12.04
C GLU A 645 -37.56 10.18 10.93
N ILE A 646 -36.46 9.47 10.70
CA ILE A 646 -36.42 8.36 9.73
C ILE A 646 -37.38 7.26 10.19
N VAL A 647 -37.34 6.89 11.47
CA VAL A 647 -38.14 5.83 12.08
C VAL A 647 -39.63 6.22 12.16
N ALA A 648 -39.95 7.45 12.57
CA ALA A 648 -41.30 7.98 12.57
C ALA A 648 -41.93 7.93 11.18
N ARG A 649 -41.18 8.30 10.13
CA ARG A 649 -41.65 8.15 8.74
C ARG A 649 -41.87 6.69 8.32
N VAL A 650 -41.08 5.75 8.86
CA VAL A 650 -41.28 4.31 8.59
C VAL A 650 -42.55 3.83 9.28
N ASN A 651 -42.75 4.16 10.55
CA ASN A 651 -43.95 3.79 11.31
C ASN A 651 -45.21 4.41 10.69
N HIS A 652 -45.17 5.67 10.27
CA HIS A 652 -46.27 6.33 9.59
C HIS A 652 -46.67 5.64 8.28
N VAL A 653 -45.69 5.30 7.42
CA VAL A 653 -45.97 4.58 6.16
C VAL A 653 -46.53 3.17 6.40
N ARG A 654 -46.24 2.57 7.56
CA ARG A 654 -46.76 1.25 7.97
C ARG A 654 -48.10 1.32 8.70
N GLY A 655 -48.60 2.52 9.03
CA GLY A 655 -49.76 2.69 9.93
C GLY A 655 -49.50 2.16 11.34
N ALA A 656 -48.25 2.23 11.79
CA ALA A 656 -47.73 1.64 13.02
C ALA A 656 -47.24 2.71 14.01
N GLU A 657 -47.90 3.86 14.06
CA GLU A 657 -47.54 4.97 14.95
C GLU A 657 -47.76 4.63 16.43
N ASP A 658 -48.73 3.76 16.74
CA ASP A 658 -48.91 3.22 18.10
C ASP A 658 -47.75 2.28 18.45
N VAL A 659 -47.13 2.52 19.61
CA VAL A 659 -46.00 1.73 20.15
C VAL A 659 -46.38 0.26 20.35
N ASN A 660 -47.66 -0.04 20.56
CA ASN A 660 -48.19 -1.40 20.70
C ASN A 660 -48.49 -2.08 19.36
N HIS A 661 -48.37 -1.37 18.23
CA HIS A 661 -48.61 -1.95 16.92
C HIS A 661 -47.52 -2.99 16.57
N LYS A 662 -47.91 -4.16 16.04
CA LYS A 662 -46.98 -5.27 15.75
C LYS A 662 -45.83 -4.90 14.81
N ASP A 663 -46.07 -3.95 13.90
CA ASP A 663 -45.12 -3.48 12.89
C ASP A 663 -44.38 -2.20 13.31
N HIS A 664 -44.60 -1.74 14.56
CA HIS A 664 -43.93 -0.58 15.12
C HIS A 664 -42.42 -0.84 15.23
N VAL A 665 -41.65 0.06 14.64
CA VAL A 665 -40.19 0.04 14.71
C VAL A 665 -39.75 0.86 15.91
N ASP A 666 -39.27 0.16 16.93
CA ASP A 666 -38.50 0.73 18.04
C ASP A 666 -37.01 0.57 17.73
N ILE A 667 -36.34 1.69 17.41
CA ILE A 667 -34.95 1.67 16.94
C ILE A 667 -33.97 1.11 17.97
N THR A 668 -34.31 1.16 19.26
CA THR A 668 -33.44 0.66 20.33
C THR A 668 -33.31 -0.86 20.34
N LYS A 669 -34.24 -1.56 19.68
CA LYS A 669 -34.23 -3.03 19.51
C LYS A 669 -33.37 -3.48 18.33
N TYR A 670 -32.91 -2.57 17.48
CA TYR A 670 -32.07 -2.85 16.32
C TYR A 670 -30.62 -2.55 16.66
N ASN A 671 -29.73 -3.50 16.39
CA ASN A 671 -28.30 -3.43 16.73
C ASN A 671 -27.54 -4.58 16.07
N SER A 672 -26.21 -4.60 16.24
CA SER A 672 -25.36 -5.64 15.66
C SER A 672 -25.70 -7.05 16.16
N ARG A 673 -26.06 -7.21 17.45
CA ARG A 673 -26.43 -8.51 18.04
C ARG A 673 -27.66 -9.11 17.36
N ARG A 674 -28.71 -8.32 17.14
CA ARG A 674 -29.91 -8.77 16.41
C ARG A 674 -29.56 -9.25 15.00
N ALA A 675 -28.70 -8.50 14.29
CA ALA A 675 -28.22 -8.89 12.96
C ALA A 675 -27.46 -10.23 12.99
N SER A 676 -26.59 -10.44 13.99
CA SER A 676 -25.86 -11.70 14.17
C SER A 676 -26.78 -12.88 14.48
N GLU A 677 -27.78 -12.70 15.35
CA GLU A 677 -28.78 -13.73 15.66
C GLU A 677 -29.54 -14.14 14.40
N LYS A 678 -29.95 -13.17 13.56
CA LYS A 678 -30.59 -13.43 12.26
C LYS A 678 -29.66 -14.12 11.26
N ALA A 679 -28.38 -13.74 11.23
CA ALA A 679 -27.38 -14.39 10.39
C ALA A 679 -27.21 -15.88 10.74
N ILE A 680 -27.22 -16.20 12.04
CA ILE A 680 -27.19 -17.57 12.55
C ILE A 680 -28.46 -18.32 12.14
N GLU A 681 -29.65 -17.74 12.35
CA GLU A 681 -30.93 -18.36 11.94
C GLU A 681 -30.97 -18.69 10.44
N ARG A 682 -30.48 -17.76 9.60
CA ARG A 682 -30.35 -17.96 8.16
C ARG A 682 -29.39 -19.10 7.84
N TYR A 683 -28.23 -19.15 8.50
CA TYR A 683 -27.28 -20.26 8.35
C TYR A 683 -27.91 -21.60 8.78
N LYS A 684 -28.69 -21.65 9.88
CA LYS A 684 -29.44 -22.85 10.30
C LYS A 684 -30.37 -23.33 9.19
N LYS A 685 -31.14 -22.40 8.61
CA LYS A 685 -32.12 -22.69 7.55
C LYS A 685 -31.47 -23.15 6.24
N GLU A 686 -30.34 -22.56 5.87
CA GLU A 686 -29.62 -22.87 4.62
C GLU A 686 -28.78 -24.14 4.71
N SER A 687 -28.23 -24.46 5.87
CA SER A 687 -27.34 -25.62 6.07
C SER A 687 -28.07 -26.93 6.39
N GLY A 688 -29.34 -26.87 6.85
CA GLY A 688 -30.12 -28.05 7.24
C GLY A 688 -29.58 -28.79 8.47
N VAL A 689 -28.67 -28.17 9.23
CA VAL A 689 -27.97 -28.76 10.38
C VAL A 689 -28.88 -28.75 11.62
N SER A 690 -28.88 -29.85 12.40
CA SER A 690 -29.73 -29.99 13.58
C SER A 690 -29.30 -29.06 14.73
N GLU A 691 -30.25 -28.64 15.57
CA GLU A 691 -29.97 -27.72 16.68
C GLU A 691 -28.97 -28.27 17.72
N LYS A 692 -28.82 -29.61 17.78
CA LYS A 692 -27.83 -30.32 18.59
C LYS A 692 -26.39 -30.14 18.09
N ASP A 693 -26.19 -30.09 16.78
CA ASP A 693 -24.84 -30.02 16.19
C ASP A 693 -24.21 -28.62 16.36
N MET A 694 -25.03 -27.59 16.61
CA MET A 694 -24.58 -26.22 16.78
C MET A 694 -24.09 -25.87 18.18
N GLN A 695 -24.51 -26.60 19.22
CA GLN A 695 -23.96 -26.40 20.58
C GLN A 695 -22.45 -26.71 20.65
N ASN A 696 -21.93 -27.47 19.67
CA ASN A 696 -20.51 -27.80 19.54
C ASN A 696 -19.72 -26.78 18.69
N ILE A 697 -20.38 -25.88 17.97
CA ILE A 697 -19.72 -24.76 17.29
C ILE A 697 -19.57 -23.64 18.34
N ARG A 698 -18.50 -23.73 19.14
CA ARG A 698 -18.12 -22.64 20.05
C ARG A 698 -17.88 -21.39 19.21
N ILE A 699 -18.76 -20.40 19.36
CA ILE A 699 -18.42 -19.01 19.04
C ILE A 699 -17.20 -18.70 19.92
N LYS A 700 -16.03 -18.46 19.30
CA LYS A 700 -14.89 -17.86 20.01
C LYS A 700 -15.45 -16.63 20.71
N LYS A 701 -15.43 -16.61 22.05
CA LYS A 701 -15.56 -15.35 22.79
C LYS A 701 -14.55 -14.40 22.17
N ILE A 702 -15.04 -13.33 21.54
CA ILE A 702 -14.25 -12.18 21.10
C ILE A 702 -13.90 -11.38 22.35
#